data_AF-F8LBB0-F1
#
_entry.id   AF-F8LBB0-F1
#
_cell.length_a   1.000
_cell.length_b   1.000
_cell.length_c   1.000
_cell.angle_alpha   90.00
_cell.angle_beta   90.00
_cell.angle_gamma   90.00
#
_symmetry.space_group_name_H-M   'P 1'
#
loop_
_entity.id
_entity.type
_entity.pdbx_description
1 polymer ?
#
loop_
_entity_poly.entity_id
_entity_poly.type
_entity_poly.pdbx_seq_one_letter_code
_entity_poly.pdbx_strand_id
1 'polypeptide(L)'
;MSYLEEFQNQINNRDFHKFFQLWEEYCTNDEVDSDEFISLLDIIKNSDFNTLFGQFAETALPLWQCIKDDEESYQVLKRILDLQTSNSSLLASTAISMLKKRYGEDPKFKERLRQIGLRTQANFQGAISNFELLNHMAKGKFVFHTSGWGTGEIMDISHIREQVAVEFENVTGIKHLSFENAFKTLIPLLDEHFLARRFADPDLLEKQAKKDPLEVLKALLHDLGPKTAGEIKDELCILVIPEQEWSRWWQNARARLKKDTMVETPNSLKDPFILRKKELSHEEEMHREIEKQTSVDDIVQTTYTYVRDLPHVLRRREVKDTLRDKLVSLLDEEQLSSAQELQICIFLETLFGHSIEGKSVKDFIHSMENVEEVLNSMEIIAFKKRALTMIRENREDWAETFSSLLFSIHQNPLRDYLFQELQSSESRELLMKKLNTLLRYPERHPEIFVWYFQKICKKNPGNIPFSNKEGQCQFFEAFLILLHRIEHENEWKDLVKKMYNTLTSKRFEVVRNLIENTTLEFIKEFLLLVAKVHVFSDHDKKIMRSLAQVVHPSLAPSKSKSITDDASTLWTTEEGYRKTQERVKRIATVEMVENAKEVEEARSHGDLRENSEYKFACEKRSRLQSEMKMLSKQLSAARVLTPEDVDSSIAGVGCIVEVEEPSGAKEQFTILGPWEADIDNGIISYQSQIAQAMSGHKIGDSFTFKDGHYKITALKSVFEG
;
A
#
# COMPACT_ATOMS: atom_id res chain seq x y z
N MET A 1 -2.29 15.64 -41.87
CA MET A 1 -2.34 14.39 -41.08
C MET A 1 -1.00 13.72 -41.31
N SER A 2 -0.32 13.28 -40.26
CA SER A 2 0.98 12.62 -40.44
C SER A 2 0.74 11.27 -41.12
N TYR A 3 1.60 10.89 -42.08
CA TYR A 3 1.52 9.59 -42.75
C TYR A 3 1.43 8.45 -41.73
N LEU A 4 2.07 8.60 -40.57
CA LEU A 4 2.06 7.65 -39.45
C LEU A 4 0.65 7.28 -38.96
N GLU A 5 -0.26 8.25 -38.84
CA GLU A 5 -1.65 7.99 -38.44
C GLU A 5 -2.42 7.20 -39.51
N GLU A 6 -2.17 7.51 -40.78
CA GLU A 6 -2.82 6.86 -41.91
C GLU A 6 -2.35 5.41 -42.08
N PHE A 7 -1.05 5.15 -41.97
CA PHE A 7 -0.48 3.80 -41.96
C PHE A 7 -1.02 2.96 -40.81
N GLN A 8 -1.08 3.54 -39.61
CA GLN A 8 -1.59 2.84 -38.43
C GLN A 8 -3.09 2.52 -38.56
N ASN A 9 -3.87 3.40 -39.19
CA ASN A 9 -5.26 3.14 -39.51
C ASN A 9 -5.41 1.96 -40.50
N GLN A 10 -4.59 1.89 -41.55
CA GLN A 10 -4.66 0.75 -42.50
C GLN A 10 -4.25 -0.58 -41.86
N ILE A 11 -3.25 -0.56 -40.97
CA ILE A 11 -2.84 -1.73 -40.18
C ILE A 11 -3.98 -2.20 -39.28
N ASN A 12 -4.63 -1.27 -38.56
CA ASN A 12 -5.78 -1.59 -37.69
C ASN A 12 -6.97 -2.15 -38.49
N ASN A 13 -7.19 -1.64 -39.71
CA ASN A 13 -8.23 -2.13 -40.62
C ASN A 13 -7.83 -3.42 -41.37
N ARG A 14 -6.60 -3.89 -41.21
CA ARG A 14 -6.03 -5.07 -41.89
C ARG A 14 -6.10 -4.99 -43.43
N ASP A 15 -6.06 -3.78 -43.99
CA ASP A 15 -6.12 -3.52 -45.44
C ASP A 15 -4.69 -3.39 -46.02
N PHE A 16 -4.04 -4.53 -46.30
CA PHE A 16 -2.67 -4.54 -46.84
C PHE A 16 -2.57 -3.87 -48.22
N HIS A 17 -3.61 -3.95 -49.04
CA HIS A 17 -3.59 -3.36 -50.38
C HIS A 17 -3.51 -1.84 -50.31
N LYS A 18 -4.37 -1.19 -49.52
CA LYS A 18 -4.30 0.27 -49.33
C LYS A 18 -3.04 0.69 -48.59
N PHE A 19 -2.62 -0.08 -47.59
CA PHE A 19 -1.34 0.13 -46.93
C PHE A 19 -0.19 0.17 -47.94
N PHE A 20 -0.15 -0.80 -48.87
CA PHE A 20 0.92 -0.88 -49.85
C PHE A 20 0.87 0.25 -50.88
N GLN A 21 -0.33 0.67 -51.31
CA GLN A 21 -0.47 1.85 -52.17
C GLN A 21 0.05 3.12 -51.49
N LEU A 22 -0.30 3.32 -50.22
CA LEU A 22 0.21 4.43 -49.42
C LEU A 22 1.74 4.35 -49.23
N TRP A 23 2.28 3.14 -49.08
CA TRP A 23 3.73 2.90 -49.02
C TRP A 23 4.44 3.27 -50.30
N GLU A 24 3.91 2.88 -51.46
CA GLU A 24 4.47 3.24 -52.76
C GLU A 24 4.46 4.77 -52.96
N GLU A 25 3.34 5.42 -52.61
CA GLU A 25 3.25 6.88 -52.63
C GLU A 25 4.31 7.53 -51.72
N TYR A 26 4.43 7.06 -50.48
CA TYR A 26 5.42 7.57 -49.53
C TYR A 26 6.86 7.41 -50.04
N CYS A 27 7.19 6.27 -50.66
CA CYS A 27 8.53 6.01 -51.21
C CYS A 27 8.87 6.81 -52.47
N THR A 28 7.90 7.49 -53.09
CA THR A 28 8.13 8.38 -54.24
C THR A 28 8.49 9.83 -53.85
N ASN A 29 8.47 10.16 -52.56
CA ASN A 29 8.85 11.48 -52.09
C ASN A 29 10.35 11.77 -52.29
N ASP A 30 10.68 13.02 -52.62
CA ASP A 30 12.07 13.48 -52.81
C ASP A 30 12.77 13.86 -51.49
N GLU A 31 11.99 14.09 -50.42
CA GLU A 31 12.47 14.42 -49.08
C GLU A 31 12.03 13.35 -48.07
N VAL A 32 12.91 13.04 -47.12
CA VAL A 32 12.70 12.02 -46.09
C VAL A 32 12.95 12.61 -44.71
N ASP A 33 11.96 12.46 -43.82
CA ASP A 33 12.15 12.62 -42.39
C ASP A 33 12.56 11.26 -41.81
N SER A 34 13.83 11.13 -41.40
CA SER A 34 14.41 9.89 -40.89
C SER A 34 13.68 9.38 -39.64
N ASP A 35 13.20 10.26 -38.75
CA ASP A 35 12.51 9.87 -37.51
C ASP A 35 11.12 9.29 -37.84
N GLU A 36 10.40 9.92 -38.77
CA GLU A 36 9.11 9.39 -39.26
C GLU A 36 9.33 8.05 -39.97
N PHE A 37 10.34 7.94 -40.83
CA PHE A 37 10.58 6.74 -41.61
C PHE A 37 10.96 5.53 -40.74
N ILE A 38 11.81 5.75 -39.73
CA ILE A 38 12.13 4.72 -38.73
C ILE A 38 10.85 4.28 -37.99
N SER A 39 10.03 5.23 -37.55
CA SER A 39 8.80 4.94 -36.82
C SER A 39 7.82 4.11 -37.66
N LEU A 40 7.71 4.41 -38.96
CA LEU A 40 6.90 3.62 -39.90
C LEU A 40 7.41 2.18 -40.04
N LEU A 41 8.72 2.00 -40.24
CA LEU A 41 9.33 0.66 -40.35
C LEU A 41 9.13 -0.16 -39.06
N ASP A 42 9.25 0.47 -37.89
CA ASP A 42 9.05 -0.19 -36.60
C ASP A 42 7.57 -0.57 -36.37
N ILE A 43 6.61 0.25 -36.81
CA ILE A 43 5.18 -0.08 -36.79
C ILE A 43 4.91 -1.29 -37.69
N ILE A 44 5.50 -1.35 -38.89
CA ILE A 44 5.35 -2.48 -39.81
C ILE A 44 5.89 -3.76 -39.17
N LYS A 45 7.10 -3.70 -38.59
CA LYS A 45 7.77 -4.83 -37.95
C LYS A 45 6.94 -5.46 -36.83
N ASN A 46 6.23 -4.63 -36.08
CA ASN A 46 5.39 -5.03 -34.94
C ASN A 46 3.95 -5.39 -35.34
N SER A 47 3.60 -5.35 -36.63
CA SER A 47 2.26 -5.63 -37.14
C SER A 47 2.13 -7.00 -37.81
N ASP A 48 0.87 -7.42 -38.03
CA ASP A 48 0.53 -8.61 -38.83
C ASP A 48 1.04 -8.51 -40.29
N PHE A 49 1.40 -7.31 -40.77
CA PHE A 49 1.90 -7.09 -42.13
C PHE A 49 3.37 -7.42 -42.32
N ASN A 50 4.17 -7.54 -41.26
CA ASN A 50 5.62 -7.77 -41.32
C ASN A 50 6.01 -8.87 -42.34
N THR A 51 5.37 -10.04 -42.23
CA THR A 51 5.62 -11.18 -43.12
C THR A 51 5.30 -10.91 -44.58
N LEU A 52 4.23 -10.17 -44.88
CA LEU A 52 3.83 -9.83 -46.25
C LEU A 52 4.72 -8.73 -46.83
N PHE A 53 5.04 -7.74 -46.01
CA PHE A 53 5.83 -6.58 -46.39
C PHE A 53 7.29 -6.94 -46.71
N GLY A 54 7.86 -7.97 -46.08
CA GLY A 54 9.28 -8.31 -46.24
C GLY A 54 9.74 -8.57 -47.68
N GLN A 55 8.86 -9.02 -48.58
CA GLN A 55 9.19 -9.18 -50.00
C GLN A 55 9.36 -7.84 -50.73
N PHE A 56 8.73 -6.79 -50.20
CA PHE A 56 8.72 -5.45 -50.76
C PHE A 56 9.67 -4.49 -50.03
N ALA A 57 10.37 -4.91 -48.98
CA ALA A 57 11.28 -4.04 -48.23
C ALA A 57 12.33 -3.32 -49.10
N GLU A 58 12.68 -3.88 -50.26
CA GLU A 58 13.57 -3.24 -51.24
C GLU A 58 13.01 -1.91 -51.81
N THR A 59 11.68 -1.74 -51.87
CA THR A 59 11.06 -0.50 -52.37
C THR A 59 11.35 0.71 -51.49
N ALA A 60 11.86 0.49 -50.26
CA ALA A 60 12.34 1.53 -49.37
C ALA A 60 13.68 2.15 -49.82
N LEU A 61 14.47 1.46 -50.65
CA LEU A 61 15.85 1.87 -50.99
C LEU A 61 15.95 3.22 -51.71
N PRO A 62 15.08 3.60 -52.67
CA PRO A 62 15.15 4.91 -53.31
C PRO A 62 15.03 6.06 -52.31
N LEU A 63 14.06 5.99 -51.39
CA LEU A 63 13.86 7.00 -50.35
C LEU A 63 15.04 7.00 -49.35
N TRP A 64 15.55 5.82 -48.98
CA TRP A 64 16.73 5.69 -48.14
C TRP A 64 17.98 6.35 -48.74
N GLN A 65 18.16 6.30 -50.07
CA GLN A 65 19.29 6.95 -50.76
C GLN A 65 19.27 8.48 -50.67
N CYS A 66 18.12 9.09 -50.36
CA CYS A 66 18.00 10.53 -50.15
C CYS A 66 18.56 10.99 -48.79
N ILE A 67 18.77 10.06 -47.84
CA ILE A 67 19.30 10.37 -46.49
C ILE A 67 20.79 10.71 -46.58
N LYS A 68 21.15 11.93 -46.18
CA LYS A 68 22.53 12.43 -46.22
C LYS A 68 23.33 12.14 -44.96
N ASP A 69 22.68 12.06 -43.81
CA ASP A 69 23.36 11.75 -42.55
C ASP A 69 23.72 10.26 -42.50
N ASP A 70 24.99 9.99 -42.20
CA ASP A 70 25.54 8.64 -42.23
C ASP A 70 24.95 7.73 -41.12
N GLU A 71 24.63 8.29 -39.95
CA GLU A 71 24.08 7.51 -38.85
C GLU A 71 22.58 7.26 -39.05
N GLU A 72 21.81 8.26 -39.46
CA GLU A 72 20.40 8.09 -39.82
C GLU A 72 20.24 7.09 -40.97
N SER A 73 21.07 7.20 -42.02
CA SER A 73 21.10 6.26 -43.14
C SER A 73 21.36 4.83 -42.68
N TYR A 74 22.31 4.65 -41.75
CA TYR A 74 22.61 3.35 -41.17
C TYR A 74 21.43 2.79 -40.35
N GLN A 75 20.79 3.60 -39.52
CA GLN A 75 19.66 3.19 -38.69
C GLN A 75 18.44 2.79 -39.52
N VAL A 76 18.14 3.53 -40.60
CA VAL A 76 17.05 3.20 -41.53
C VAL A 76 17.36 1.90 -42.27
N LEU A 77 18.56 1.74 -42.83
CA LEU A 77 18.94 0.51 -43.54
C LEU A 77 18.87 -0.72 -42.64
N LYS A 78 19.24 -0.58 -41.35
CA LYS A 78 19.10 -1.65 -40.35
C LYS A 78 17.64 -2.12 -40.25
N ARG A 79 16.66 -1.22 -40.16
CA ARG A 79 15.22 -1.59 -40.10
C ARG A 79 14.74 -2.22 -41.40
N ILE A 80 15.17 -1.70 -42.56
CA ILE A 80 14.85 -2.29 -43.86
C ILE A 80 15.32 -3.76 -43.91
N LEU A 81 16.56 -4.03 -43.48
CA LEU A 81 17.10 -5.39 -43.47
C LEU A 81 16.48 -6.28 -42.39
N ASP A 82 16.02 -5.75 -41.27
CA ASP A 82 15.25 -6.52 -40.27
C ASP A 82 13.93 -7.03 -40.86
N LEU A 83 13.30 -6.26 -41.77
CA LEU A 83 12.03 -6.61 -42.41
C LEU A 83 12.18 -7.50 -43.65
N GLN A 84 13.29 -7.36 -44.40
CA GLN A 84 13.40 -8.00 -45.71
C GLN A 84 13.34 -9.54 -45.64
N THR A 85 12.65 -10.13 -46.61
CA THR A 85 12.62 -11.59 -46.84
C THR A 85 12.94 -11.97 -48.29
N SER A 86 13.16 -10.98 -49.17
CA SER A 86 13.42 -11.19 -50.61
C SER A 86 14.80 -11.77 -50.91
N ASN A 87 15.78 -11.55 -50.02
CA ASN A 87 17.18 -11.91 -50.20
C ASN A 87 17.79 -11.38 -51.52
N SER A 88 17.34 -10.22 -51.98
CA SER A 88 17.83 -9.58 -53.21
C SER A 88 19.33 -9.27 -53.15
N SER A 89 20.03 -9.49 -54.27
CA SER A 89 21.44 -9.13 -54.41
C SER A 89 21.70 -7.63 -54.24
N LEU A 90 20.72 -6.76 -54.57
CA LEU A 90 20.85 -5.32 -54.36
C LEU A 90 20.90 -4.98 -52.87
N LEU A 91 19.97 -5.50 -52.07
CA LEU A 91 19.97 -5.35 -50.61
C LEU A 91 21.26 -5.92 -49.99
N ALA A 92 21.69 -7.11 -50.44
CA ALA A 92 22.92 -7.74 -49.93
C ALA A 92 24.16 -6.87 -50.20
N SER A 93 24.32 -6.36 -51.43
CA SER A 93 25.46 -5.51 -51.79
C SER A 93 25.44 -4.17 -51.05
N THR A 94 24.25 -3.59 -50.84
CA THR A 94 24.04 -2.37 -50.07
C THR A 94 24.43 -2.57 -48.60
N ALA A 95 23.96 -3.66 -47.98
CA ALA A 95 24.31 -4.04 -46.62
C ALA A 95 25.82 -4.26 -46.44
N ILE A 96 26.47 -4.99 -47.36
CA ILE A 96 27.91 -5.23 -47.32
C ILE A 96 28.69 -3.93 -47.46
N SER A 97 28.29 -3.04 -48.37
CA SER A 97 28.93 -1.73 -48.56
C SER A 97 28.87 -0.89 -47.27
N MET A 98 27.68 -0.83 -46.65
CA MET A 98 27.47 -0.11 -45.41
C MET A 98 28.29 -0.70 -44.24
N LEU A 99 28.24 -2.02 -44.05
CA LEU A 99 29.03 -2.70 -43.02
C LEU A 99 30.53 -2.55 -43.25
N LYS A 100 30.99 -2.56 -44.50
CA LYS A 100 32.41 -2.34 -44.84
C LYS A 100 32.85 -0.91 -44.53
N LYS A 101 31.99 0.09 -44.76
CA LYS A 101 32.26 1.48 -44.40
C LYS A 101 32.47 1.65 -42.89
N ARG A 102 31.67 0.97 -42.07
CA ARG A 102 31.70 1.11 -40.59
C ARG A 102 32.67 0.17 -39.87
N TYR A 103 32.82 -1.06 -40.36
CA TYR A 103 33.54 -2.15 -39.68
C TYR A 103 34.61 -2.81 -40.57
N GLY A 104 35.04 -2.18 -41.66
CA GLY A 104 35.98 -2.79 -42.61
C GLY A 104 37.34 -3.17 -42.03
N GLU A 105 37.76 -2.51 -40.96
CA GLU A 105 39.01 -2.78 -40.22
C GLU A 105 38.88 -3.92 -39.20
N ASP A 106 37.69 -4.50 -39.00
CA ASP A 106 37.50 -5.63 -38.09
C ASP A 106 38.25 -6.88 -38.60
N PRO A 107 39.20 -7.45 -37.81
CA PRO A 107 39.94 -8.65 -38.20
C PRO A 107 39.05 -9.86 -38.51
N LYS A 108 37.85 -9.91 -37.93
CA LYS A 108 36.86 -10.98 -38.13
C LYS A 108 35.77 -10.61 -39.14
N PHE A 109 35.88 -9.48 -39.85
CA PHE A 109 34.84 -8.96 -40.74
C PHE A 109 34.32 -10.01 -41.74
N LYS A 110 35.23 -10.66 -42.48
CA LYS A 110 34.87 -11.68 -43.48
C LYS A 110 34.15 -12.89 -42.87
N GLU A 111 34.53 -13.26 -41.65
CA GLU A 111 33.92 -14.38 -40.94
C GLU A 111 32.53 -14.02 -40.42
N ARG A 112 32.35 -12.82 -39.88
CA ARG A 112 31.05 -12.30 -39.46
C ARG A 112 30.08 -12.17 -40.64
N LEU A 113 30.54 -11.72 -41.81
CA LEU A 113 29.73 -11.70 -43.04
C LEU A 113 29.25 -13.09 -43.45
N ARG A 114 30.03 -14.16 -43.18
CA ARG A 114 29.60 -15.54 -43.40
C ARG A 114 28.51 -15.93 -42.41
N GLN A 115 28.69 -15.60 -41.14
CA GLN A 115 27.78 -15.97 -40.05
C GLN A 115 26.40 -15.33 -40.15
N ILE A 116 26.32 -14.10 -40.67
CA ILE A 116 25.05 -13.39 -40.89
C ILE A 116 24.42 -13.66 -42.27
N GLY A 117 24.98 -14.59 -43.06
CA GLY A 117 24.41 -15.03 -44.34
C GLY A 117 24.63 -14.10 -45.54
N LEU A 118 25.25 -12.92 -45.36
CA LEU A 118 25.53 -11.99 -46.47
C LEU A 118 26.52 -12.53 -47.51
N ARG A 119 27.40 -13.47 -47.12
CA ARG A 119 28.35 -14.09 -48.05
C ARG A 119 27.68 -15.06 -49.04
N THR A 120 26.69 -15.82 -48.58
CA THR A 120 25.97 -16.80 -49.40
C THR A 120 24.73 -16.20 -50.07
N GLN A 121 24.23 -15.07 -49.56
CA GLN A 121 22.97 -14.43 -49.94
C GLN A 121 21.75 -15.36 -49.80
N ALA A 122 21.86 -16.42 -49.01
CA ALA A 122 20.81 -17.43 -48.87
C ALA A 122 19.70 -17.00 -47.88
N ASN A 123 20.10 -16.39 -46.76
CA ASN A 123 19.21 -15.75 -45.80
C ASN A 123 20.02 -14.72 -45.02
N PHE A 124 19.66 -13.44 -45.12
CA PHE A 124 20.34 -12.35 -44.42
C PHE A 124 19.35 -11.35 -43.79
N GLN A 125 18.16 -11.83 -43.41
CA GLN A 125 17.23 -11.01 -42.63
C GLN A 125 17.89 -10.59 -41.31
N GLY A 126 17.80 -9.30 -41.00
CA GLY A 126 18.43 -8.67 -39.83
C GLY A 126 19.96 -8.66 -39.88
N ALA A 127 20.60 -8.77 -41.05
CA ALA A 127 22.05 -8.91 -41.15
C ALA A 127 22.86 -7.84 -40.42
N ILE A 128 22.42 -6.56 -40.46
CA ILE A 128 23.09 -5.49 -39.72
C ILE A 128 22.93 -5.70 -38.20
N SER A 129 21.71 -5.94 -37.72
CA SER A 129 21.41 -6.23 -36.31
C SER A 129 22.22 -7.44 -35.79
N ASN A 130 22.34 -8.49 -36.61
CA ASN A 130 23.10 -9.69 -36.30
C ASN A 130 24.61 -9.42 -36.27
N PHE A 131 25.12 -8.56 -37.17
CA PHE A 131 26.52 -8.14 -37.16
C PHE A 131 26.85 -7.35 -35.89
N GLU A 132 25.98 -6.43 -35.49
CA GLU A 132 26.13 -5.67 -34.24
C GLU A 132 26.13 -6.57 -33.02
N LEU A 133 25.24 -7.56 -32.97
CA LEU A 133 25.23 -8.54 -31.89
C LEU A 133 26.55 -9.33 -31.84
N LEU A 134 27.07 -9.81 -32.99
CA LEU A 134 28.38 -10.47 -33.05
C LEU A 134 29.54 -9.55 -32.64
N ASN A 135 29.41 -8.25 -32.84
CA ASN A 135 30.39 -7.27 -32.41
C ASN A 135 30.32 -6.98 -30.91
N HIS A 136 29.11 -6.99 -30.35
CA HIS A 136 28.84 -6.81 -28.93
C HIS A 136 29.20 -8.03 -28.08
N MET A 137 29.09 -9.23 -28.64
CA MET A 137 29.37 -10.48 -27.93
C MET A 137 30.81 -10.53 -27.41
N ALA A 138 30.96 -10.29 -26.11
CA ALA A 138 32.16 -10.51 -25.33
C ALA A 138 31.77 -10.99 -23.92
N LYS A 139 32.67 -11.73 -23.25
CA LYS A 139 32.44 -12.15 -21.87
C LYS A 139 32.23 -10.94 -20.96
N GLY A 140 31.22 -10.99 -20.10
CA GLY A 140 30.81 -9.91 -19.19
C GLY A 140 29.94 -8.83 -19.85
N LYS A 141 29.56 -8.99 -21.12
CA LYS A 141 28.60 -8.09 -21.80
C LYS A 141 27.18 -8.59 -21.61
N PHE A 142 26.24 -7.65 -21.65
CA PHE A 142 24.83 -7.91 -21.35
C PHE A 142 23.96 -7.97 -22.61
N VAL A 143 22.93 -8.78 -22.56
CA VAL A 143 21.94 -8.95 -23.63
C VAL A 143 20.54 -9.02 -23.04
N PHE A 144 19.52 -8.67 -23.82
CA PHE A 144 18.11 -8.86 -23.45
C PHE A 144 17.47 -9.94 -24.32
N HIS A 145 16.72 -10.85 -23.70
CA HIS A 145 16.03 -11.92 -24.40
C HIS A 145 14.56 -11.57 -24.71
N THR A 146 14.20 -11.48 -26.00
CA THR A 146 12.89 -11.01 -26.47
C THR A 146 11.73 -11.95 -26.13
N SER A 147 11.99 -13.25 -25.88
CA SER A 147 10.94 -14.23 -25.51
C SER A 147 10.74 -14.41 -24.00
N GLY A 148 11.14 -13.43 -23.17
CA GLY A 148 10.76 -13.37 -21.76
C GLY A 148 11.75 -13.97 -20.75
N TRP A 149 12.98 -14.34 -21.16
CA TRP A 149 14.02 -14.77 -20.21
C TRP A 149 14.66 -13.61 -19.45
N GLY A 150 14.41 -12.37 -19.90
CA GLY A 150 14.90 -11.15 -19.26
C GLY A 150 16.32 -10.78 -19.69
N THR A 151 16.99 -10.01 -18.84
CA THR A 151 18.39 -9.61 -19.02
C THR A 151 19.31 -10.79 -18.76
N GLY A 152 20.42 -10.87 -19.50
CA GLY A 152 21.45 -11.87 -19.24
C GLY A 152 22.87 -11.40 -19.49
N GLU A 153 23.82 -12.04 -18.84
CA GLU A 153 25.26 -11.83 -18.96
C GLU A 153 25.90 -12.93 -19.80
N ILE A 154 26.75 -12.53 -20.74
CA ILE A 154 27.51 -13.46 -21.57
C ILE A 154 28.66 -14.04 -20.74
N MET A 155 28.59 -15.34 -20.47
CA MET A 155 29.55 -16.07 -19.67
C MET A 155 30.73 -16.59 -20.50
N ASP A 156 30.44 -17.03 -21.73
CA ASP A 156 31.43 -17.58 -22.66
C ASP A 156 30.92 -17.55 -24.12
N ILE A 157 31.85 -17.55 -25.09
CA ILE A 157 31.54 -17.57 -26.53
C ILE A 157 32.43 -18.59 -27.22
N SER A 158 31.81 -19.59 -27.84
CA SER A 158 32.51 -20.56 -28.68
C SER A 158 32.35 -20.21 -30.16
N HIS A 159 33.36 -19.57 -30.75
CA HIS A 159 33.37 -19.29 -32.19
C HIS A 159 33.47 -20.56 -33.05
N ILE A 160 34.02 -21.66 -32.51
CA ILE A 160 34.13 -22.94 -33.22
C ILE A 160 32.77 -23.64 -33.28
N ARG A 161 32.01 -23.62 -32.17
CA ARG A 161 30.66 -24.20 -32.11
C ARG A 161 29.57 -23.23 -32.55
N GLU A 162 29.93 -21.98 -32.83
CA GLU A 162 29.01 -20.87 -33.10
C GLU A 162 27.92 -20.79 -32.03
N GLN A 163 28.35 -20.78 -30.78
CA GLN A 163 27.49 -20.79 -29.61
C GLN A 163 27.89 -19.71 -28.60
N VAL A 164 26.91 -19.15 -27.92
CA VAL A 164 27.07 -18.24 -26.80
C VAL A 164 26.45 -18.84 -25.54
N ALA A 165 27.16 -18.76 -24.43
CA ALA A 165 26.69 -19.17 -23.12
C ALA A 165 26.25 -17.91 -22.34
N VAL A 166 24.98 -17.85 -21.96
CA VAL A 166 24.39 -16.68 -21.29
C VAL A 166 23.66 -17.12 -20.02
N GLU A 167 23.87 -16.41 -18.93
CA GLU A 167 23.09 -16.54 -17.70
C GLU A 167 21.99 -15.48 -17.69
N PHE A 168 20.73 -15.87 -17.47
CA PHE A 168 19.58 -14.98 -17.56
C PHE A 168 18.88 -14.79 -16.21
N GLU A 169 18.23 -13.65 -16.05
CA GLU A 169 17.46 -13.26 -14.86
C GLU A 169 16.33 -14.25 -14.51
N ASN A 170 15.48 -14.58 -15.46
CA ASN A 170 14.26 -15.35 -15.20
C ASN A 170 14.42 -16.86 -15.43
N VAL A 171 15.64 -17.34 -15.67
CA VAL A 171 15.88 -18.74 -16.00
C VAL A 171 17.10 -19.27 -15.27
N THR A 172 16.95 -20.43 -14.64
CA THR A 172 18.02 -21.04 -13.84
C THR A 172 19.14 -21.62 -14.69
N GLY A 173 20.37 -21.26 -14.33
CA GLY A 173 21.61 -21.79 -14.91
C GLY A 173 21.94 -21.27 -16.31
N ILE A 174 23.18 -21.49 -16.72
CA ILE A 174 23.72 -21.03 -17.99
C ILE A 174 23.01 -21.70 -19.18
N LYS A 175 22.55 -20.89 -20.13
CA LYS A 175 21.93 -21.34 -21.39
C LYS A 175 22.91 -21.22 -22.53
N HIS A 176 23.02 -22.29 -23.32
CA HIS A 176 23.82 -22.30 -24.53
C HIS A 176 22.91 -22.09 -25.75
N LEU A 177 23.11 -20.97 -26.44
CA LEU A 177 22.37 -20.60 -27.64
C LEU A 177 23.31 -20.71 -28.85
N SER A 178 22.85 -21.32 -29.95
CA SER A 178 23.54 -21.16 -31.23
C SER A 178 23.46 -19.71 -31.69
N PHE A 179 24.39 -19.26 -32.52
CA PHE A 179 24.35 -17.91 -33.11
C PHE A 179 23.05 -17.68 -33.86
N GLU A 180 22.55 -18.67 -34.59
CA GLU A 180 21.25 -18.59 -35.27
C GLU A 180 20.08 -18.32 -34.32
N ASN A 181 20.06 -18.99 -33.16
CA ASN A 181 19.02 -18.74 -32.16
C ASN A 181 19.23 -17.39 -31.47
N ALA A 182 20.48 -17.02 -31.17
CA ALA A 182 20.83 -15.74 -30.59
C ALA A 182 20.39 -14.56 -31.46
N PHE A 183 20.55 -14.64 -32.79
CA PHE A 183 20.08 -13.62 -33.74
C PHE A 183 18.56 -13.41 -33.69
N LYS A 184 17.80 -14.46 -33.38
CA LYS A 184 16.33 -14.39 -33.30
C LYS A 184 15.85 -13.86 -31.95
N THR A 185 16.62 -14.04 -30.87
CA THR A 185 16.12 -13.81 -29.50
C THR A 185 16.89 -12.81 -28.66
N LEU A 186 18.11 -12.41 -29.04
CA LEU A 186 18.95 -11.53 -28.23
C LEU A 186 19.09 -10.14 -28.83
N ILE A 187 18.97 -9.14 -27.96
CA ILE A 187 19.27 -7.73 -28.25
C ILE A 187 20.48 -7.33 -27.41
N PRO A 188 21.52 -6.69 -27.98
CA PRO A 188 22.67 -6.22 -27.20
C PRO A 188 22.28 -5.09 -26.24
N LEU A 189 22.76 -5.15 -24.99
CA LEU A 189 22.61 -4.09 -24.00
C LEU A 189 23.98 -3.50 -23.66
N LEU A 190 24.11 -2.18 -23.75
CA LEU A 190 25.31 -1.46 -23.30
C LEU A 190 25.45 -1.55 -21.77
N ASP A 191 26.67 -1.50 -21.26
CA ASP A 191 26.96 -1.62 -19.82
C ASP A 191 26.28 -0.52 -18.99
N GLU A 192 26.04 0.65 -19.58
CA GLU A 192 25.37 1.79 -18.94
C GLU A 192 23.82 1.69 -18.96
N HIS A 193 23.28 0.79 -19.78
CA HIS A 193 21.84 0.59 -19.93
C HIS A 193 21.23 0.17 -18.59
N PHE A 194 20.06 0.70 -18.25
CA PHE A 194 19.37 0.47 -16.98
C PHE A 194 19.25 -1.01 -16.63
N LEU A 195 18.76 -1.83 -17.57
CA LEU A 195 18.64 -3.28 -17.39
C LEU A 195 19.98 -3.98 -17.15
N ALA A 196 21.05 -3.57 -17.85
CA ALA A 196 22.38 -4.13 -17.67
C ALA A 196 22.91 -3.82 -16.27
N ARG A 197 22.81 -2.56 -15.83
CA ARG A 197 23.20 -2.13 -14.48
C ARG A 197 22.40 -2.84 -13.39
N ARG A 198 21.08 -2.99 -13.60
CA ARG A 198 20.18 -3.69 -12.68
C ARG A 198 20.56 -5.15 -12.50
N PHE A 199 21.00 -5.81 -13.57
CA PHE A 199 21.41 -7.21 -13.54
C PHE A 199 22.85 -7.39 -13.02
N ALA A 200 23.77 -6.50 -13.42
CA ALA A 200 25.19 -6.60 -13.10
C ALA A 200 25.51 -6.34 -11.62
N ASP A 201 24.98 -5.25 -11.06
CA ASP A 201 25.22 -4.85 -9.67
C ASP A 201 23.97 -4.14 -9.11
N PRO A 202 22.95 -4.91 -8.70
CA PRO A 202 21.71 -4.35 -8.14
C PRO A 202 21.96 -3.53 -6.87
N ASP A 203 22.94 -3.91 -6.04
CA ASP A 203 23.30 -3.20 -4.81
C ASP A 203 23.87 -1.80 -5.10
N LEU A 204 24.69 -1.67 -6.13
CA LEU A 204 25.20 -0.37 -6.58
C LEU A 204 24.07 0.49 -7.12
N LEU A 205 23.16 -0.09 -7.92
CA LEU A 205 22.01 0.63 -8.45
C LEU A 205 21.04 1.05 -7.33
N GLU A 206 20.86 0.22 -6.29
CA GLU A 206 20.08 0.56 -5.09
C GLU A 206 20.70 1.76 -4.36
N LYS A 207 22.01 1.75 -4.13
CA LYS A 207 22.72 2.87 -3.49
C LYS A 207 22.56 4.16 -4.30
N GLN A 208 22.63 4.07 -5.63
CA GLN A 208 22.39 5.21 -6.52
C GLN A 208 20.94 5.67 -6.45
N ALA A 209 19.96 4.76 -6.47
CA ALA A 209 18.55 5.08 -6.35
C ALA A 209 18.21 5.72 -5.00
N LYS A 210 18.88 5.34 -3.91
CA LYS A 210 18.73 5.95 -2.59
C LYS A 210 19.39 7.34 -2.51
N LYS A 211 20.56 7.52 -3.13
CA LYS A 211 21.30 8.79 -3.15
C LYS A 211 20.67 9.82 -4.08
N ASP A 212 20.40 9.42 -5.31
CA ASP A 212 19.80 10.24 -6.35
C ASP A 212 18.73 9.49 -7.15
N PRO A 213 17.48 9.44 -6.62
CA PRO A 213 16.35 8.83 -7.33
C PRO A 213 16.13 9.36 -8.76
N LEU A 214 16.42 10.64 -9.00
CA LEU A 214 16.07 11.30 -10.25
C LEU A 214 16.92 10.81 -11.41
N GLU A 215 18.22 10.65 -11.19
CA GLU A 215 19.15 10.12 -12.19
C GLU A 215 18.79 8.69 -12.60
N VAL A 216 18.43 7.84 -11.63
CA VAL A 216 18.00 6.46 -11.91
C VAL A 216 16.70 6.43 -12.70
N LEU A 217 15.74 7.29 -12.35
CA LEU A 217 14.46 7.38 -13.07
C LEU A 217 14.63 7.94 -14.49
N LYS A 218 15.51 8.91 -14.70
CA LYS A 218 15.84 9.40 -16.04
C LYS A 218 16.51 8.32 -16.89
N ALA A 219 17.46 7.57 -16.32
CA ALA A 219 18.08 6.44 -17.01
C ALA A 219 17.04 5.37 -17.38
N LEU A 220 16.14 5.03 -16.45
CA LEU A 220 15.04 4.10 -16.69
C LEU A 220 14.14 4.57 -17.84
N LEU A 221 13.67 5.81 -17.80
CA LEU A 221 12.77 6.37 -18.82
C LEU A 221 13.45 6.59 -20.17
N HIS A 222 14.75 6.87 -20.16
CA HIS A 222 15.57 6.95 -21.38
C HIS A 222 15.65 5.59 -22.07
N ASP A 223 15.98 4.53 -21.31
CA ASP A 223 16.27 3.22 -21.86
C ASP A 223 15.03 2.36 -22.11
N LEU A 224 14.01 2.45 -21.24
CA LEU A 224 12.78 1.66 -21.31
C LEU A 224 11.60 2.41 -21.89
N GLY A 225 11.77 3.71 -22.18
CA GLY A 225 10.71 4.59 -22.67
C GLY A 225 9.70 5.01 -21.60
N PRO A 226 8.56 5.58 -22.03
CA PRO A 226 7.51 6.04 -21.13
C PRO A 226 6.94 4.92 -20.25
N LYS A 227 6.80 5.19 -18.95
CA LYS A 227 6.35 4.20 -17.95
C LYS A 227 5.40 4.81 -16.94
N THR A 228 4.35 4.09 -16.57
CA THR A 228 3.44 4.46 -15.47
C THR A 228 4.09 4.26 -14.10
N ALA A 229 3.49 4.81 -13.04
CA ALA A 229 4.01 4.60 -11.68
C ALA A 229 4.01 3.12 -11.26
N GLY A 230 3.08 2.32 -11.79
CA GLY A 230 3.02 0.88 -11.57
C GLY A 230 4.18 0.15 -12.25
N GLU A 231 4.43 0.44 -13.53
CA GLU A 231 5.53 -0.20 -14.26
C GLU A 231 6.90 0.21 -13.70
N ILE A 232 7.07 1.47 -13.29
CA ILE A 232 8.30 1.90 -12.59
C ILE A 232 8.48 1.12 -11.27
N LYS A 233 7.39 0.88 -10.54
CA LYS A 233 7.44 0.04 -9.33
C LYS A 233 7.93 -1.35 -9.68
N ASP A 234 7.36 -1.97 -10.72
CA ASP A 234 7.71 -3.33 -11.11
C ASP A 234 9.18 -3.41 -11.51
N GLU A 235 9.70 -2.50 -12.34
CA GLU A 235 11.12 -2.50 -12.75
C GLU A 235 12.10 -2.31 -11.59
N LEU A 236 11.78 -1.44 -10.63
CA LEU A 236 12.67 -1.13 -9.51
C LEU A 236 12.52 -2.11 -8.35
N CYS A 237 11.33 -2.63 -8.07
CA CYS A 237 11.12 -3.47 -6.90
C CYS A 237 11.63 -4.91 -7.04
N ILE A 238 11.90 -5.37 -8.27
CA ILE A 238 12.40 -6.74 -8.50
C ILE A 238 13.79 -6.93 -7.87
N LEU A 239 14.75 -6.03 -8.15
CA LEU A 239 16.13 -6.17 -7.68
C LEU A 239 16.72 -4.90 -7.02
N VAL A 240 16.09 -3.73 -7.14
CA VAL A 240 16.73 -2.44 -6.77
C VAL A 240 16.19 -1.87 -5.47
N ILE A 241 14.88 -1.79 -5.30
CA ILE A 241 14.23 -1.18 -4.13
C ILE A 241 13.38 -2.23 -3.41
N PRO A 242 13.65 -2.55 -2.14
CA PRO A 242 12.80 -3.47 -1.39
C PRO A 242 11.34 -2.98 -1.33
N GLU A 243 10.37 -3.87 -1.54
CA GLU A 243 8.94 -3.50 -1.61
C GLU A 243 8.44 -2.76 -0.35
N GLN A 244 9.01 -3.07 0.82
CA GLN A 244 8.69 -2.41 2.09
C GLN A 244 9.13 -0.93 2.12
N GLU A 245 10.18 -0.57 1.38
CA GLU A 245 10.72 0.79 1.30
C GLU A 245 10.07 1.61 0.17
N TRP A 246 9.42 0.95 -0.79
CA TRP A 246 8.85 1.55 -2.00
C TRP A 246 8.01 2.80 -1.71
N SER A 247 7.04 2.71 -0.79
CA SER A 247 6.12 3.82 -0.53
C SER A 247 6.84 5.10 -0.10
N ARG A 248 7.87 4.96 0.75
CA ARG A 248 8.67 6.09 1.25
C ARG A 248 9.61 6.61 0.17
N TRP A 249 10.27 5.71 -0.54
CA TRP A 249 11.19 6.05 -1.62
C TRP A 249 10.46 6.78 -2.76
N TRP A 250 9.34 6.24 -3.23
CA TRP A 250 8.52 6.81 -4.30
C TRP A 250 7.97 8.18 -3.95
N GLN A 251 7.53 8.40 -2.70
CA GLN A 251 7.10 9.73 -2.26
C GLN A 251 8.21 10.78 -2.39
N ASN A 252 9.46 10.44 -2.05
CA ASN A 252 10.61 11.32 -2.23
C ASN A 252 10.92 11.52 -3.71
N ALA A 253 11.07 10.43 -4.47
CA ALA A 253 11.41 10.46 -5.88
C ALA A 253 10.40 11.27 -6.70
N ARG A 254 9.10 11.05 -6.49
CA ARG A 254 8.01 11.78 -7.16
C ARG A 254 8.02 13.27 -6.83
N ALA A 255 8.33 13.65 -5.59
CA ALA A 255 8.43 15.06 -5.21
C ALA A 255 9.59 15.77 -5.92
N ARG A 256 10.64 15.04 -6.31
CA ARG A 256 11.75 15.54 -7.13
C ARG A 256 11.40 15.56 -8.63
N LEU A 257 10.76 14.50 -9.14
CA LEU A 257 10.27 14.44 -10.53
C LEU A 257 9.35 15.61 -10.89
N LYS A 258 8.43 15.97 -9.99
CA LYS A 258 7.53 17.13 -10.16
C LYS A 258 8.23 18.47 -10.36
N LYS A 259 9.51 18.57 -10.00
CA LYS A 259 10.33 19.78 -10.09
C LYS A 259 11.39 19.68 -11.18
N ASP A 260 11.38 18.58 -11.93
CA ASP A 260 12.35 18.32 -12.98
C ASP A 260 11.82 18.87 -14.31
N THR A 261 12.69 19.56 -15.02
CA THR A 261 12.37 20.22 -16.30
C THR A 261 12.42 19.26 -17.49
N MET A 262 13.07 18.10 -17.33
CA MET A 262 13.24 17.10 -18.38
C MET A 262 12.19 15.99 -18.32
N VAL A 263 11.54 15.75 -17.19
CA VAL A 263 10.51 14.70 -17.06
C VAL A 263 9.11 15.31 -17.04
N GLU A 264 8.27 14.89 -17.97
CA GLU A 264 6.84 15.15 -17.95
C GLU A 264 6.16 14.26 -16.91
N THR A 265 5.52 14.91 -15.94
CA THR A 265 4.81 14.23 -14.85
C THR A 265 3.31 14.19 -15.14
N PRO A 266 2.69 13.00 -15.20
CA PRO A 266 1.27 12.89 -15.49
C PRO A 266 0.39 13.36 -14.31
N ASN A 267 -0.83 13.79 -14.63
CA ASN A 267 -1.86 14.15 -13.65
C ASN A 267 -2.38 12.93 -12.88
N SER A 268 -2.49 11.78 -13.55
CA SER A 268 -2.87 10.50 -12.96
C SER A 268 -1.68 9.54 -12.93
N LEU A 269 -1.56 8.75 -11.86
CA LEU A 269 -0.52 7.72 -11.75
C LEU A 269 -0.70 6.54 -12.72
N LYS A 270 -1.84 6.47 -13.40
CA LYS A 270 -2.13 5.49 -14.45
C LYS A 270 -1.58 5.88 -15.82
N ASP A 271 -1.23 7.15 -15.99
CA ASP A 271 -0.63 7.65 -17.23
C ASP A 271 0.90 7.61 -17.11
N PRO A 272 1.64 7.58 -18.23
CA PRO A 272 3.08 7.41 -18.21
C PRO A 272 3.83 8.70 -17.87
N PHE A 273 4.96 8.56 -17.17
CA PHE A 273 6.01 9.56 -17.11
C PHE A 273 6.82 9.51 -18.40
N ILE A 274 7.16 10.68 -18.96
CA ILE A 274 7.85 10.78 -20.26
C ILE A 274 9.12 11.62 -20.08
N LEU A 275 10.25 11.12 -20.58
CA LEU A 275 11.48 11.90 -20.67
C LEU A 275 11.46 12.77 -21.94
N ARG A 276 11.59 14.08 -21.78
CA ARG A 276 11.54 15.06 -22.87
C ARG A 276 12.86 15.10 -23.64
N LYS A 277 12.78 15.33 -24.96
CA LYS A 277 13.97 15.58 -25.83
C LYS A 277 14.64 16.92 -25.53
N LYS A 278 13.91 17.91 -24.99
CA LYS A 278 14.39 19.25 -24.65
C LYS A 278 13.87 19.68 -23.30
N GLU A 279 14.68 20.47 -22.60
CA GLU A 279 14.31 21.07 -21.33
C GLU A 279 13.15 22.07 -21.53
N LEU A 280 12.09 21.94 -20.74
CA LEU A 280 10.98 22.89 -20.72
C LEU A 280 10.99 23.58 -19.35
N SER A 281 10.98 24.91 -19.35
CA SER A 281 10.92 25.63 -18.08
C SER A 281 9.55 25.45 -17.42
N HIS A 282 9.53 25.47 -16.09
CA HIS A 282 8.28 25.41 -15.31
C HIS A 282 7.29 26.54 -15.67
N GLU A 283 7.80 27.67 -16.18
CA GLU A 283 6.98 28.82 -16.60
C GLU A 283 6.26 28.52 -17.91
N GLU A 284 6.98 28.03 -18.91
CA GLU A 284 6.41 27.63 -20.20
C GLU A 284 5.41 26.48 -20.05
N GLU A 285 5.72 25.51 -19.16
CA GLU A 285 4.81 24.41 -18.85
C GLU A 285 3.52 24.91 -18.18
N MET A 286 3.63 25.78 -17.17
CA MET A 286 2.47 26.38 -16.50
C MET A 286 1.61 27.18 -17.50
N HIS A 287 2.21 28.02 -18.33
CA HIS A 287 1.48 28.78 -19.35
C HIS A 287 0.75 27.86 -20.31
N ARG A 288 1.44 26.83 -20.83
CA ARG A 288 0.84 25.85 -21.74
C ARG A 288 -0.31 25.08 -21.10
N GLU A 289 -0.17 24.64 -19.85
CA GLU A 289 -1.23 23.90 -19.17
C GLU A 289 -2.44 24.78 -18.83
N ILE A 290 -2.22 26.03 -18.46
CA ILE A 290 -3.30 27.00 -18.23
C ILE A 290 -4.03 27.33 -19.55
N GLU A 291 -3.32 27.50 -20.65
CA GLU A 291 -3.90 27.79 -21.97
C GLU A 291 -4.74 26.64 -22.53
N LYS A 292 -4.43 25.39 -22.17
CA LYS A 292 -5.22 24.22 -22.57
C LYS A 292 -6.58 24.14 -21.89
N GLN A 293 -6.74 24.76 -20.71
CA GLN A 293 -7.99 24.68 -19.96
C GLN A 293 -9.03 25.63 -20.55
N THR A 294 -10.27 25.15 -20.69
CA THR A 294 -11.40 25.93 -21.19
C THR A 294 -12.34 26.41 -20.09
N SER A 295 -12.35 25.75 -18.93
CA SER A 295 -13.20 26.10 -17.79
C SER A 295 -12.47 27.02 -16.82
N VAL A 296 -13.18 28.00 -16.26
CA VAL A 296 -12.64 28.90 -15.23
C VAL A 296 -12.18 28.13 -13.99
N ASP A 297 -12.95 27.13 -13.55
CA ASP A 297 -12.58 26.32 -12.38
C ASP A 297 -11.28 25.54 -12.61
N ASP A 298 -11.14 24.91 -13.80
CA ASP A 298 -9.91 24.19 -14.17
C ASP A 298 -8.71 25.12 -14.26
N ILE A 299 -8.88 26.33 -14.80
CA ILE A 299 -7.82 27.36 -14.85
C ILE A 299 -7.39 27.74 -13.43
N VAL A 300 -8.34 28.03 -12.54
CA VAL A 300 -8.07 28.43 -11.16
C VAL A 300 -7.41 27.29 -10.38
N GLN A 301 -7.91 26.07 -10.50
CA GLN A 301 -7.40 24.86 -9.85
C GLN A 301 -5.99 24.49 -10.34
N THR A 302 -5.75 24.57 -11.65
CA THR A 302 -4.43 24.34 -12.27
C THR A 302 -3.43 25.38 -11.77
N THR A 303 -3.80 26.66 -11.86
CA THR A 303 -2.95 27.78 -11.39
C THR A 303 -2.62 27.65 -9.90
N TYR A 304 -3.60 27.33 -9.06
CA TYR A 304 -3.38 27.10 -7.62
C TYR A 304 -2.44 25.93 -7.36
N THR A 305 -2.59 24.84 -8.09
CA THR A 305 -1.74 23.64 -7.95
C THR A 305 -0.29 23.96 -8.30
N TYR A 306 -0.05 24.67 -9.40
CA TYR A 306 1.28 25.11 -9.81
C TYR A 306 1.93 26.05 -8.78
N VAL A 307 1.19 27.08 -8.33
CA VAL A 307 1.66 28.02 -7.32
C VAL A 307 2.04 27.32 -6.01
N ARG A 308 1.22 26.37 -5.57
CA ARG A 308 1.44 25.60 -4.35
C ARG A 308 2.65 24.69 -4.46
N ASP A 309 2.81 23.98 -5.58
CA ASP A 309 3.88 23.00 -5.77
C ASP A 309 5.23 23.67 -6.11
N LEU A 310 5.21 24.84 -6.76
CA LEU A 310 6.39 25.57 -7.25
C LEU A 310 6.42 27.06 -6.79
N PRO A 311 6.44 27.33 -5.47
CA PRO A 311 6.37 28.71 -4.95
C PRO A 311 7.58 29.59 -5.31
N HIS A 312 8.69 28.99 -5.75
CA HIS A 312 9.90 29.72 -6.14
C HIS A 312 9.75 30.43 -7.50
N VAL A 313 8.88 29.94 -8.38
CA VAL A 313 8.61 30.53 -9.71
C VAL A 313 7.98 31.93 -9.54
N LEU A 314 7.16 32.10 -8.51
CA LEU A 314 6.56 33.38 -8.11
C LEU A 314 7.56 34.44 -7.60
N ARG A 315 8.86 34.16 -7.56
CA ARG A 315 9.88 35.19 -7.28
C ARG A 315 10.12 36.11 -8.48
N ARG A 316 9.84 35.64 -9.69
CA ARG A 316 9.96 36.46 -10.91
C ARG A 316 8.74 37.35 -11.05
N ARG A 317 8.99 38.65 -11.32
CA ARG A 317 7.93 39.65 -11.41
C ARG A 317 7.06 39.44 -12.65
N GLU A 318 7.69 39.10 -13.77
CA GLU A 318 7.03 38.85 -15.06
C GLU A 318 5.96 37.76 -14.94
N VAL A 319 6.30 36.60 -14.38
CA VAL A 319 5.35 35.48 -14.20
C VAL A 319 4.17 35.89 -13.31
N LYS A 320 4.45 36.65 -12.25
CA LYS A 320 3.41 37.19 -11.35
C LYS A 320 2.46 38.13 -12.10
N ASP A 321 3.00 39.04 -12.90
CA ASP A 321 2.20 40.00 -13.65
C ASP A 321 1.36 39.29 -14.72
N THR A 322 1.91 38.30 -15.44
CA THR A 322 1.14 37.52 -16.43
C THR A 322 0.02 36.70 -15.78
N LEU A 323 0.28 36.05 -14.64
CA LEU A 323 -0.76 35.34 -13.88
C LEU A 323 -1.85 36.29 -13.37
N ARG A 324 -1.47 37.48 -12.89
CA ARG A 324 -2.41 38.51 -12.47
C ARG A 324 -3.31 38.91 -13.63
N ASP A 325 -2.73 39.27 -14.77
CA ASP A 325 -3.47 39.77 -15.92
C ASP A 325 -4.42 38.70 -16.47
N LYS A 326 -4.00 37.42 -16.46
CA LYS A 326 -4.87 36.29 -16.80
C LYS A 326 -6.03 36.15 -15.81
N LEU A 327 -5.78 36.12 -14.51
CA LEU A 327 -6.83 36.00 -13.49
C LEU A 327 -7.79 37.19 -13.49
N VAL A 328 -7.29 38.41 -13.72
CA VAL A 328 -8.13 39.62 -13.87
C VAL A 328 -9.00 39.50 -15.12
N SER A 329 -8.47 39.02 -16.25
CA SER A 329 -9.27 38.83 -17.47
C SER A 329 -10.44 37.86 -17.29
N LEU A 330 -10.32 36.88 -16.38
CA LEU A 330 -11.42 35.96 -16.05
C LEU A 330 -12.56 36.65 -15.27
N LEU A 331 -12.29 37.74 -14.56
CA LEU A 331 -13.31 38.50 -13.82
C LEU A 331 -14.25 39.30 -14.74
N ASP A 332 -13.86 39.48 -16.00
CA ASP A 332 -14.61 40.23 -17.02
C ASP A 332 -15.48 39.31 -17.89
N GLU A 333 -15.48 37.99 -17.65
CA GLU A 333 -16.32 37.04 -18.39
C GLU A 333 -17.83 37.20 -18.06
N GLU A 334 -18.69 37.21 -19.09
CA GLU A 334 -20.13 37.52 -18.96
C GLU A 334 -20.95 36.52 -18.12
N GLN A 335 -20.44 35.31 -17.86
CA GLN A 335 -21.15 34.23 -17.16
C GLN A 335 -20.36 33.63 -15.98
N LEU A 336 -19.73 34.48 -15.17
CA LEU A 336 -19.01 34.04 -13.99
C LEU A 336 -19.96 33.69 -12.84
N SER A 337 -19.82 32.50 -12.25
CA SER A 337 -20.57 32.14 -11.04
C SER A 337 -19.99 32.84 -9.81
N SER A 338 -20.83 33.04 -8.79
CA SER A 338 -20.41 33.62 -7.51
C SER A 338 -19.25 32.85 -6.84
N ALA A 339 -19.18 31.53 -7.04
CA ALA A 339 -18.09 30.70 -6.51
C ALA A 339 -16.78 30.93 -7.28
N GLN A 340 -16.83 31.03 -8.60
CA GLN A 340 -15.65 31.33 -9.42
C GLN A 340 -15.12 32.73 -9.13
N GLU A 341 -16.00 33.74 -9.05
CA GLU A 341 -15.62 35.12 -8.71
C GLU A 341 -14.91 35.19 -7.35
N LEU A 342 -15.49 34.55 -6.33
CA LEU A 342 -14.88 34.50 -5.00
C LEU A 342 -13.52 33.77 -5.01
N GLN A 343 -13.39 32.65 -5.74
CA GLN A 343 -12.12 31.93 -5.85
C GLN A 343 -11.03 32.80 -6.49
N ILE A 344 -11.36 33.51 -7.57
CA ILE A 344 -10.42 34.40 -8.28
C ILE A 344 -10.02 35.57 -7.37
N CYS A 345 -10.97 36.23 -6.71
CA CYS A 345 -10.71 37.33 -5.78
C CYS A 345 -9.83 36.89 -4.59
N ILE A 346 -10.13 35.74 -3.98
CA ILE A 346 -9.30 35.16 -2.90
C ILE A 346 -7.88 34.91 -3.41
N PHE A 347 -7.74 34.39 -4.63
CA PHE A 347 -6.45 34.07 -5.19
C PHE A 347 -5.61 35.34 -5.44
N LEU A 348 -6.22 36.36 -6.05
CA LEU A 348 -5.57 37.65 -6.34
C LEU A 348 -5.13 38.35 -5.04
N GLU A 349 -5.99 38.41 -4.02
CA GLU A 349 -5.61 38.98 -2.71
C GLU A 349 -4.48 38.18 -2.04
N THR A 350 -4.49 36.85 -2.15
CA THR A 350 -3.46 35.98 -1.55
C THR A 350 -2.10 36.14 -2.24
N LEU A 351 -2.08 36.32 -3.56
CA LEU A 351 -0.84 36.46 -4.34
C LEU A 351 -0.24 37.87 -4.30
N PHE A 352 -1.09 38.90 -4.30
CA PHE A 352 -0.67 40.30 -4.53
C PHE A 352 -0.93 41.25 -3.36
N GLY A 353 -1.65 40.80 -2.32
CA GLY A 353 -1.84 41.55 -1.07
C GLY A 353 -2.70 42.81 -1.17
N HIS A 354 -3.37 43.05 -2.31
CA HIS A 354 -4.24 44.19 -2.53
C HIS A 354 -5.54 43.73 -3.20
N SER A 355 -6.65 44.39 -2.85
CA SER A 355 -7.93 44.26 -3.55
C SER A 355 -7.86 44.92 -4.93
N ILE A 356 -8.54 44.36 -5.91
CA ILE A 356 -8.74 45.01 -7.20
C ILE A 356 -9.81 46.09 -7.04
N GLU A 357 -9.64 47.24 -7.69
CA GLU A 357 -10.58 48.37 -7.58
C GLU A 357 -12.02 47.92 -7.86
N GLY A 358 -12.87 47.94 -6.82
CA GLY A 358 -14.30 47.63 -6.90
C GLY A 358 -14.72 46.18 -6.63
N LYS A 359 -13.79 45.23 -6.46
CA LYS A 359 -14.09 43.81 -6.17
C LYS A 359 -13.19 43.27 -5.06
N SER A 360 -13.52 43.55 -3.79
CA SER A 360 -12.82 42.96 -2.65
C SER A 360 -13.51 41.68 -2.17
N VAL A 361 -12.74 40.72 -1.64
CA VAL A 361 -13.31 39.51 -1.01
C VAL A 361 -14.27 39.91 0.11
N LYS A 362 -13.96 40.98 0.85
CA LYS A 362 -14.80 41.50 1.91
C LYS A 362 -16.18 41.94 1.38
N ASP A 363 -16.22 42.71 0.31
CA ASP A 363 -17.49 43.20 -0.27
C ASP A 363 -18.33 42.03 -0.77
N PHE A 364 -17.69 41.06 -1.42
CA PHE A 364 -18.34 39.85 -1.92
C PHE A 364 -18.97 39.02 -0.79
N ILE A 365 -18.27 38.85 0.34
CA ILE A 365 -18.79 38.12 1.50
C ILE A 365 -20.01 38.84 2.11
N HIS A 366 -20.05 40.17 2.12
CA HIS A 366 -21.20 40.94 2.62
C HIS A 366 -22.43 40.82 1.72
N SER A 367 -22.25 40.83 0.39
CA SER A 367 -23.35 40.72 -0.57
C SER A 367 -23.81 39.27 -0.83
N MET A 368 -23.14 38.28 -0.24
CA MET A 368 -23.42 36.86 -0.49
C MET A 368 -24.71 36.41 0.21
N GLU A 369 -25.73 36.08 -0.56
CA GLU A 369 -27.00 35.56 0.00
C GLU A 369 -26.91 34.06 0.35
N ASN A 370 -26.44 33.21 -0.56
CA ASN A 370 -26.38 31.75 -0.35
C ASN A 370 -24.94 31.25 -0.12
N VAL A 371 -24.48 31.33 1.13
CA VAL A 371 -23.12 30.91 1.51
C VAL A 371 -22.86 29.43 1.24
N GLU A 372 -23.87 28.58 1.46
CA GLU A 372 -23.72 27.13 1.33
C GLU A 372 -23.50 26.69 -0.12
N GLU A 373 -24.29 27.21 -1.05
CA GLU A 373 -24.16 26.93 -2.48
C GLU A 373 -22.80 27.38 -3.02
N VAL A 374 -22.37 28.60 -2.66
CA VAL A 374 -21.07 29.13 -3.08
C VAL A 374 -19.93 28.27 -2.56
N LEU A 375 -19.91 27.96 -1.26
CA LEU A 375 -18.84 27.14 -0.68
C LEU A 375 -18.83 25.72 -1.22
N ASN A 376 -19.98 25.12 -1.50
CA ASN A 376 -20.07 23.77 -2.06
C ASN A 376 -19.53 23.72 -3.49
N SER A 377 -19.77 24.76 -4.28
CA SER A 377 -19.33 24.87 -5.68
C SER A 377 -17.83 25.16 -5.85
N MET A 378 -17.16 25.66 -4.81
CA MET A 378 -15.70 25.85 -4.86
C MET A 378 -14.95 24.50 -4.88
N GLU A 379 -13.84 24.40 -5.59
CA GLU A 379 -13.03 23.17 -5.60
C GLU A 379 -11.89 23.21 -4.57
N ILE A 380 -11.27 24.38 -4.41
CA ILE A 380 -10.05 24.55 -3.61
C ILE A 380 -10.38 24.65 -2.12
N ILE A 381 -10.03 23.62 -1.34
CA ILE A 381 -10.25 23.57 0.12
C ILE A 381 -9.61 24.76 0.86
N ALA A 382 -8.43 25.20 0.43
CA ALA A 382 -7.75 26.36 1.04
C ALA A 382 -8.55 27.66 0.86
N PHE A 383 -9.19 27.84 -0.30
CA PHE A 383 -10.03 29.00 -0.57
C PHE A 383 -11.34 28.91 0.20
N LYS A 384 -11.97 27.73 0.32
CA LYS A 384 -13.13 27.55 1.23
C LYS A 384 -12.79 27.95 2.65
N LYS A 385 -11.64 27.53 3.17
CA LYS A 385 -11.19 27.91 4.53
C LYS A 385 -10.98 29.42 4.66
N ARG A 386 -10.38 30.06 3.65
CA ARG A 386 -10.20 31.51 3.62
C ARG A 386 -11.54 32.24 3.59
N ALA A 387 -12.48 31.80 2.75
CA ALA A 387 -13.84 32.33 2.70
C ALA A 387 -14.55 32.22 4.06
N LEU A 388 -14.49 31.04 4.70
CA LEU A 388 -15.02 30.86 6.06
C LEU A 388 -14.38 31.82 7.07
N THR A 389 -13.07 32.03 7.01
CA THR A 389 -12.38 33.00 7.89
C THR A 389 -12.91 34.42 7.66
N MET A 390 -13.08 34.82 6.40
CA MET A 390 -13.65 36.13 6.06
C MET A 390 -15.10 36.28 6.52
N ILE A 391 -15.93 35.22 6.39
CA ILE A 391 -17.30 35.20 6.91
C ILE A 391 -17.31 35.42 8.43
N ARG A 392 -16.43 34.72 9.16
CA ARG A 392 -16.31 34.84 10.62
C ARG A 392 -15.98 36.26 11.08
N GLU A 393 -15.15 36.97 10.31
CA GLU A 393 -14.65 38.30 10.65
C GLU A 393 -15.59 39.45 10.21
N ASN A 394 -16.43 39.21 9.20
CA ASN A 394 -17.12 40.30 8.49
C ASN A 394 -18.65 40.18 8.46
N ARG A 395 -19.24 39.07 8.89
CA ARG A 395 -20.71 38.90 8.92
C ARG A 395 -21.24 38.82 10.33
N GLU A 396 -22.38 39.45 10.58
CA GLU A 396 -23.07 39.38 11.88
C GLU A 396 -23.78 38.04 12.09
N ASP A 397 -24.32 37.43 11.03
CA ASP A 397 -25.02 36.14 11.05
C ASP A 397 -24.09 34.91 11.01
N TRP A 398 -22.78 35.10 11.16
CA TRP A 398 -21.76 34.06 11.00
C TRP A 398 -22.04 32.80 11.83
N ALA A 399 -22.56 32.95 13.05
CA ALA A 399 -22.82 31.85 13.95
C ALA A 399 -23.94 30.94 13.42
N GLU A 400 -25.00 31.54 12.86
CA GLU A 400 -26.10 30.81 12.23
C GLU A 400 -25.65 30.12 10.94
N THR A 401 -24.90 30.85 10.10
CA THR A 401 -24.31 30.30 8.88
C THR A 401 -23.42 29.09 9.20
N PHE A 402 -22.48 29.21 10.13
CA PHE A 402 -21.56 28.14 10.51
C PHE A 402 -22.29 26.94 11.11
N SER A 403 -23.35 27.20 11.88
CA SER A 403 -24.20 26.17 12.46
C SER A 403 -24.94 25.36 11.39
N SER A 404 -25.36 26.00 10.29
CA SER A 404 -25.93 25.31 9.12
C SER A 404 -24.85 24.52 8.39
N LEU A 405 -23.73 25.18 8.05
CA LEU A 405 -22.63 24.60 7.29
C LEU A 405 -21.97 23.40 7.96
N LEU A 406 -22.01 23.33 9.30
CA LEU A 406 -21.46 22.20 10.04
C LEU A 406 -22.05 20.86 9.56
N PHE A 407 -23.31 20.86 9.10
CA PHE A 407 -24.02 19.65 8.68
C PHE A 407 -24.06 19.43 7.16
N SER A 408 -23.70 20.42 6.35
CA SER A 408 -23.62 20.29 4.90
C SER A 408 -22.20 20.14 4.36
N ILE A 409 -21.18 20.66 5.07
CA ILE A 409 -19.78 20.51 4.65
C ILE A 409 -19.29 19.07 4.89
N HIS A 410 -18.80 18.43 3.83
CA HIS A 410 -18.27 17.08 3.85
C HIS A 410 -16.77 17.00 4.24
N GLN A 411 -15.98 18.04 3.97
CA GLN A 411 -14.54 18.02 4.20
C GLN A 411 -14.19 18.18 5.71
N ASN A 412 -13.61 17.13 6.31
CA ASN A 412 -13.23 17.12 7.75
C ASN A 412 -12.40 18.32 8.22
N PRO A 413 -11.37 18.81 7.47
CA PRO A 413 -10.59 19.97 7.93
C PRO A 413 -11.42 21.26 8.06
N LEU A 414 -12.42 21.45 7.20
CA LEU A 414 -13.31 22.60 7.24
C LEU A 414 -14.34 22.44 8.36
N ARG A 415 -14.88 21.23 8.53
CA ARG A 415 -15.78 20.90 9.64
C ARG A 415 -15.12 21.11 11.01
N ASP A 416 -13.85 20.73 11.13
CA ASP A 416 -13.04 20.95 12.33
C ASP A 416 -12.87 22.44 12.63
N TYR A 417 -12.63 23.27 11.60
CA TYR A 417 -12.56 24.72 11.74
C TYR A 417 -13.91 25.32 12.18
N LEU A 418 -15.02 24.99 11.50
CA LEU A 418 -16.35 25.45 11.86
C LEU A 418 -16.70 25.12 13.31
N PHE A 419 -16.44 23.88 13.72
CA PHE A 419 -16.70 23.43 15.08
C PHE A 419 -15.83 24.15 16.12
N GLN A 420 -14.59 24.49 15.79
CA GLN A 420 -13.73 25.26 16.67
C GLN A 420 -14.28 26.68 16.88
N GLU A 421 -14.70 27.36 15.82
CA GLU A 421 -15.27 28.71 15.90
C GLU A 421 -16.63 28.73 16.64
N LEU A 422 -17.45 27.71 16.45
CA LEU A 422 -18.75 27.55 17.12
C LEU A 422 -18.65 27.25 18.63
N GLN A 423 -17.45 26.99 19.17
CA GLN A 423 -17.26 26.80 20.61
C GLN A 423 -17.13 28.11 21.39
N SER A 424 -17.06 29.26 20.70
CA SER A 424 -17.03 30.58 21.32
C SER A 424 -18.26 30.83 22.21
N SER A 425 -18.14 31.69 23.22
CA SER A 425 -19.23 31.95 24.18
C SER A 425 -20.53 32.41 23.54
N GLU A 426 -20.45 33.15 22.42
CA GLU A 426 -21.59 33.70 21.69
C GLU A 426 -22.38 32.63 20.90
N SER A 427 -21.70 31.62 20.36
CA SER A 427 -22.29 30.61 19.47
C SER A 427 -22.48 29.24 20.12
N ARG A 428 -22.01 29.05 21.35
CA ARG A 428 -22.05 27.77 22.07
C ARG A 428 -23.47 27.25 22.29
N GLU A 429 -24.44 28.12 22.55
CA GLU A 429 -25.84 27.71 22.73
C GLU A 429 -26.43 27.13 21.44
N LEU A 430 -26.15 27.78 20.31
CA LEU A 430 -26.59 27.32 19.00
C LEU A 430 -25.94 25.98 18.62
N LEU A 431 -24.64 25.82 18.91
CA LEU A 431 -23.93 24.55 18.75
C LEU A 431 -24.56 23.45 19.60
N MET A 432 -24.85 23.71 20.88
CA MET A 432 -25.53 22.76 21.77
C MET A 432 -26.88 22.31 21.21
N LYS A 433 -27.68 23.23 20.65
CA LYS A 433 -28.98 22.90 20.03
C LYS A 433 -28.83 21.97 18.82
N LYS A 434 -27.85 22.22 17.95
CA LYS A 434 -27.54 21.34 16.81
C LYS A 434 -27.05 19.96 17.25
N LEU A 435 -26.14 19.90 18.22
CA LEU A 435 -25.61 18.63 18.73
C LEU A 435 -26.67 17.79 19.43
N ASN A 436 -27.60 18.41 20.16
CA ASN A 436 -28.77 17.71 20.70
C ASN A 436 -29.65 17.14 19.60
N THR A 437 -29.82 17.87 18.49
CA THR A 437 -30.58 17.38 17.33
C THR A 437 -29.87 16.20 16.68
N LEU A 438 -28.54 16.27 16.54
CA LEU A 438 -27.69 15.19 16.02
C LEU A 438 -27.77 13.94 16.90
N LEU A 439 -27.79 14.11 18.22
CA LEU A 439 -27.95 13.01 19.17
C LEU A 439 -29.31 12.34 19.08
N ARG A 440 -30.39 13.11 18.87
CA ARG A 440 -31.77 12.60 18.74
C ARG A 440 -32.05 11.91 17.41
N TYR A 441 -31.43 12.38 16.33
CA TYR A 441 -31.66 11.90 14.97
C TYR A 441 -30.32 11.60 14.24
N PRO A 442 -29.53 10.63 14.74
CA PRO A 442 -28.22 10.31 14.18
C PRO A 442 -28.28 9.86 12.72
N GLU A 443 -29.41 9.29 12.28
CA GLU A 443 -29.64 8.80 10.92
C GLU A 443 -29.72 9.92 9.87
N ARG A 444 -30.02 11.16 10.26
CA ARG A 444 -30.14 12.28 9.31
C ARG A 444 -28.78 12.73 8.80
N HIS A 445 -27.74 12.57 9.63
CA HIS A 445 -26.37 12.94 9.30
C HIS A 445 -25.37 11.91 9.86
N PRO A 446 -25.37 10.66 9.36
CA PRO A 446 -24.59 9.55 9.94
C PRO A 446 -23.09 9.83 10.01
N GLU A 447 -22.51 10.40 8.95
CA GLU A 447 -21.07 10.70 8.89
C GLU A 447 -20.65 11.73 9.93
N ILE A 448 -21.47 12.76 10.13
CA ILE A 448 -21.21 13.84 11.09
C ILE A 448 -21.37 13.31 12.52
N PHE A 449 -22.38 12.47 12.76
CA PHE A 449 -22.55 11.79 14.03
C PHE A 449 -21.30 10.98 14.40
N VAL A 450 -20.81 10.13 13.48
CA VAL A 450 -19.61 9.31 13.70
C VAL A 450 -18.36 10.17 13.89
N TRP A 451 -18.19 11.24 13.10
CA TRP A 451 -17.09 12.19 13.27
C TRP A 451 -17.13 12.87 14.66
N TYR A 452 -18.31 13.27 15.14
CA TYR A 452 -18.46 13.92 16.43
C TYR A 452 -18.21 12.95 17.59
N PHE A 453 -18.76 11.74 17.51
CA PHE A 453 -18.50 10.65 18.46
C PHE A 453 -17.00 10.38 18.63
N GLN A 454 -16.26 10.32 17.51
CA GLN A 454 -14.81 10.14 17.53
C GLN A 454 -14.07 11.30 18.22
N LYS A 455 -14.58 12.53 18.17
CA LYS A 455 -13.99 13.67 18.89
C LYS A 455 -14.20 13.58 20.40
N ILE A 456 -15.42 13.29 20.86
CA ILE A 456 -15.73 13.20 22.29
C ILE A 456 -15.07 11.99 22.97
N CYS A 457 -14.73 10.94 22.21
CA CYS A 457 -14.06 9.73 22.72
C CYS A 457 -12.52 9.83 22.76
N LYS A 458 -11.91 10.97 22.39
CA LYS A 458 -10.45 11.14 22.51
C LYS A 458 -10.04 11.18 23.99
N LYS A 459 -8.81 10.72 24.31
CA LYS A 459 -8.28 10.69 25.69
C LYS A 459 -8.33 12.05 26.40
N ASN A 460 -8.09 13.14 25.66
CA ASN A 460 -8.18 14.51 26.14
C ASN A 460 -9.08 15.31 25.18
N PRO A 461 -10.41 15.27 25.36
CA PRO A 461 -11.34 15.91 24.43
C PRO A 461 -11.40 17.45 24.58
N GLY A 462 -10.80 18.00 25.64
CA GLY A 462 -10.92 19.43 25.98
C GLY A 462 -12.31 19.79 26.50
N ASN A 463 -12.66 21.08 26.55
CA ASN A 463 -13.96 21.57 27.00
C ASN A 463 -15.01 21.60 25.87
N ILE A 464 -15.13 20.48 25.14
CA ILE A 464 -16.12 20.31 24.07
C ILE A 464 -17.45 19.84 24.65
N PRO A 465 -18.61 20.24 24.08
CA PRO A 465 -19.91 19.72 24.47
C PRO A 465 -19.99 18.18 24.52
N PHE A 466 -20.71 17.62 25.50
CA PHE A 466 -20.88 16.16 25.66
C PHE A 466 -19.57 15.35 25.83
N SER A 467 -18.45 15.99 26.15
CA SER A 467 -17.21 15.30 26.53
C SER A 467 -17.24 14.72 27.95
N ASN A 468 -18.20 15.13 28.76
CA ASN A 468 -18.44 14.51 30.06
C ASN A 468 -18.94 13.08 29.89
N LYS A 469 -18.84 12.29 30.97
CA LYS A 469 -19.17 10.87 30.94
C LYS A 469 -20.61 10.61 30.51
N GLU A 470 -21.55 11.41 31.02
CA GLU A 470 -22.96 11.30 30.68
C GLU A 470 -23.22 11.52 29.18
N GLY A 471 -22.67 12.59 28.60
CA GLY A 471 -22.80 12.87 27.17
C GLY A 471 -22.13 11.80 26.29
N GLN A 472 -20.96 11.31 26.69
CA GLN A 472 -20.29 10.21 26.01
C GLN A 472 -21.16 8.93 26.00
N CYS A 473 -21.79 8.60 27.12
CA CYS A 473 -22.70 7.45 27.22
C CYS A 473 -23.91 7.61 26.29
N GLN A 474 -24.56 8.77 26.29
CA GLN A 474 -25.69 9.06 25.39
C GLN A 474 -25.32 8.89 23.91
N PHE A 475 -24.19 9.46 23.51
CA PHE A 475 -23.70 9.33 22.14
C PHE A 475 -23.27 7.89 21.82
N PHE A 476 -22.80 7.11 22.79
CA PHE A 476 -22.44 5.72 22.58
C PHE A 476 -23.66 4.83 22.34
N GLU A 477 -24.75 5.03 23.08
CA GLU A 477 -26.04 4.36 22.83
C GLU A 477 -26.55 4.70 21.43
N ALA A 478 -26.61 5.99 21.09
CA ALA A 478 -27.04 6.45 19.77
C ALA A 478 -26.12 5.93 18.65
N PHE A 479 -24.82 5.73 18.92
CA PHE A 479 -23.88 5.13 17.97
C PHE A 479 -24.21 3.67 17.65
N LEU A 480 -24.55 2.87 18.67
CA LEU A 480 -24.95 1.47 18.46
C LEU A 480 -26.32 1.37 17.77
N ILE A 481 -27.26 2.26 18.11
CA ILE A 481 -28.56 2.36 17.43
C ILE A 481 -28.38 2.71 15.95
N LEU A 482 -27.55 3.71 15.64
CA LEU A 482 -27.22 4.09 14.27
C LEU A 482 -26.59 2.92 13.52
N LEU A 483 -25.61 2.24 14.13
CA LEU A 483 -24.91 1.11 13.52
C LEU A 483 -25.88 -0.02 13.16
N HIS A 484 -26.78 -0.39 14.08
CA HIS A 484 -27.80 -1.40 13.82
C HIS A 484 -28.76 -1.00 12.68
N ARG A 485 -29.06 0.30 12.54
CA ARG A 485 -29.98 0.78 11.50
C ARG A 485 -29.36 0.73 10.11
N ILE A 486 -28.11 1.16 9.97
CA ILE A 486 -27.46 1.33 8.66
C ILE A 486 -26.63 0.11 8.21
N GLU A 487 -26.43 -0.90 9.06
CA GLU A 487 -25.54 -2.04 8.77
C GLU A 487 -25.92 -2.87 7.54
N HIS A 488 -27.19 -2.82 7.11
CA HIS A 488 -27.70 -3.53 5.94
C HIS A 488 -27.83 -2.66 4.69
N GLU A 489 -27.54 -1.36 4.80
CA GLU A 489 -27.64 -0.41 3.70
C GLU A 489 -26.31 -0.34 2.93
N ASN A 490 -26.31 -0.71 1.65
CA ASN A 490 -25.08 -0.76 0.84
C ASN A 490 -24.43 0.62 0.67
N GLU A 491 -25.23 1.69 0.71
CA GLU A 491 -24.75 3.09 0.67
C GLU A 491 -23.78 3.39 1.82
N TRP A 492 -23.99 2.81 3.01
CA TRP A 492 -23.22 3.10 4.21
C TRP A 492 -22.11 2.09 4.51
N LYS A 493 -21.80 1.17 3.59
CA LYS A 493 -20.84 0.07 3.80
C LYS A 493 -19.50 0.53 4.36
N ASP A 494 -18.94 1.62 3.82
CA ASP A 494 -17.67 2.17 4.27
C ASP A 494 -17.76 2.85 5.63
N LEU A 495 -18.88 3.53 5.91
CA LEU A 495 -19.15 4.14 7.21
C LEU A 495 -19.32 3.06 8.29
N VAL A 496 -20.06 1.99 8.00
CA VAL A 496 -20.22 0.82 8.89
C VAL A 496 -18.88 0.19 9.22
N LYS A 497 -18.01 -0.01 8.22
CA LYS A 497 -16.64 -0.49 8.43
C LYS A 497 -15.83 0.45 9.34
N LYS A 498 -15.95 1.77 9.13
CA LYS A 498 -15.33 2.79 9.99
C LYS A 498 -15.86 2.75 11.41
N MET A 499 -17.17 2.58 11.59
CA MET A 499 -17.81 2.46 12.90
C MET A 499 -17.36 1.21 13.65
N TYR A 500 -17.35 0.06 12.99
CA TYR A 500 -16.81 -1.19 13.52
C TYR A 500 -15.37 -1.01 14.00
N ASN A 501 -14.49 -0.51 13.12
CA ASN A 501 -13.09 -0.28 13.45
C ASN A 501 -12.91 0.70 14.61
N THR A 502 -13.77 1.72 14.73
CA THR A 502 -13.72 2.68 15.84
C THR A 502 -13.91 1.99 17.20
N LEU A 503 -14.78 0.97 17.26
CA LEU A 503 -15.07 0.24 18.49
C LEU A 503 -14.09 -0.91 18.77
N THR A 504 -13.58 -1.60 17.75
CA THR A 504 -12.73 -2.81 17.91
C THR A 504 -11.23 -2.51 17.97
N SER A 505 -10.79 -1.37 17.41
CA SER A 505 -9.38 -0.98 17.36
C SER A 505 -8.71 -0.97 18.75
N LYS A 506 -7.40 -1.24 18.76
CA LYS A 506 -6.56 -1.23 19.98
C LYS A 506 -7.15 -2.07 21.13
N ARG A 507 -7.70 -3.24 20.80
CA ARG A 507 -8.37 -4.15 21.74
C ARG A 507 -9.50 -3.45 22.48
N PHE A 508 -10.44 -2.89 21.73
CA PHE A 508 -11.66 -2.25 22.26
C PHE A 508 -11.37 -1.10 23.24
N GLU A 509 -10.30 -0.31 23.01
CA GLU A 509 -9.90 0.79 23.90
C GLU A 509 -11.03 1.79 24.12
N VAL A 510 -11.73 2.19 23.05
CA VAL A 510 -12.86 3.14 23.14
C VAL A 510 -13.99 2.57 24.00
N VAL A 511 -14.39 1.31 23.76
CA VAL A 511 -15.45 0.66 24.52
C VAL A 511 -15.07 0.60 26.00
N ARG A 512 -13.86 0.14 26.34
CA ARG A 512 -13.37 0.05 27.74
C ARG A 512 -13.47 1.39 28.45
N ASN A 513 -12.96 2.45 27.84
CA ASN A 513 -12.98 3.79 28.43
C ASN A 513 -14.42 4.31 28.59
N LEU A 514 -15.33 3.98 27.67
CA LEU A 514 -16.72 4.43 27.72
C LEU A 514 -17.53 3.71 28.79
N ILE A 515 -17.32 2.41 28.99
CA ILE A 515 -18.07 1.62 29.98
C ILE A 515 -17.51 1.76 31.41
N GLU A 516 -16.23 2.09 31.58
CA GLU A 516 -15.61 2.27 32.89
C GLU A 516 -16.34 3.33 33.73
N ASN A 517 -16.55 3.09 35.03
CA ASN A 517 -17.23 4.03 35.95
C ASN A 517 -18.66 4.44 35.52
N THR A 518 -19.40 3.57 34.82
CA THR A 518 -20.83 3.79 34.48
C THR A 518 -21.77 2.99 35.38
N THR A 519 -23.09 3.18 35.26
CA THR A 519 -24.10 2.47 36.08
C THR A 519 -24.39 1.07 35.53
N LEU A 520 -24.92 0.18 36.38
CA LEU A 520 -25.31 -1.16 35.98
C LEU A 520 -26.43 -1.15 34.93
N GLU A 521 -27.36 -0.20 35.03
CA GLU A 521 -28.45 0.02 34.08
C GLU A 521 -27.89 0.31 32.68
N PHE A 522 -26.92 1.22 32.59
CA PHE A 522 -26.26 1.56 31.34
C PHE A 522 -25.57 0.35 30.70
N ILE A 523 -24.84 -0.44 31.50
CA ILE A 523 -24.15 -1.63 30.98
C ILE A 523 -25.13 -2.67 30.45
N LYS A 524 -26.28 -2.86 31.12
CA LYS A 524 -27.33 -3.76 30.62
C LYS A 524 -27.86 -3.29 29.26
N GLU A 525 -28.14 -1.99 29.12
CA GLU A 525 -28.62 -1.41 27.86
C GLU A 525 -27.56 -1.53 26.76
N PHE A 526 -26.30 -1.21 27.06
CA PHE A 526 -25.16 -1.41 26.17
C PHE A 526 -25.09 -2.85 25.64
N LEU A 527 -25.17 -3.85 26.52
CA LEU A 527 -25.12 -5.27 26.12
C LEU A 527 -26.33 -5.68 25.25
N LEU A 528 -27.52 -5.12 25.53
CA LEU A 528 -28.71 -5.34 24.71
C LEU A 528 -28.54 -4.74 23.31
N LEU A 529 -28.00 -3.53 23.20
CA LEU A 529 -27.72 -2.88 21.92
C LEU A 529 -26.65 -3.63 21.12
N VAL A 530 -25.56 -4.05 21.76
CA VAL A 530 -24.51 -4.87 21.12
C VAL A 530 -25.05 -6.20 20.59
N ALA A 531 -26.00 -6.82 21.30
CA ALA A 531 -26.61 -8.07 20.85
C ALA A 531 -27.38 -7.91 19.53
N LYS A 532 -28.02 -6.74 19.33
CA LYS A 532 -28.81 -6.40 18.14
C LYS A 532 -27.97 -6.11 16.90
N VAL A 533 -26.75 -5.60 17.05
CA VAL A 533 -25.86 -5.31 15.92
C VAL A 533 -25.32 -6.60 15.30
N HIS A 534 -25.52 -6.79 14.00
CA HIS A 534 -25.13 -7.98 13.25
C HIS A 534 -23.70 -7.93 12.69
N VAL A 535 -23.13 -6.73 12.50
CA VAL A 535 -21.72 -6.56 12.07
C VAL A 535 -20.72 -7.14 13.07
N PHE A 536 -21.07 -7.20 14.36
CA PHE A 536 -20.21 -7.80 15.37
C PHE A 536 -20.24 -9.33 15.31
N SER A 537 -19.06 -9.95 15.28
CA SER A 537 -18.94 -11.40 15.40
C SER A 537 -19.33 -11.89 16.80
N ASP A 538 -19.64 -13.18 16.93
CA ASP A 538 -19.88 -13.79 18.25
C ASP A 538 -18.67 -13.63 19.18
N HIS A 539 -17.47 -13.57 18.62
CA HIS A 539 -16.25 -13.31 19.37
C HIS A 539 -16.22 -11.88 19.92
N ASP A 540 -16.54 -10.88 19.09
CA ASP A 540 -16.60 -9.47 19.49
C ASP A 540 -17.64 -9.26 20.61
N LYS A 541 -18.83 -9.87 20.46
CA LYS A 541 -19.89 -9.83 21.47
C LYS A 541 -19.45 -10.45 22.80
N LYS A 542 -18.73 -11.58 22.77
CA LYS A 542 -18.15 -12.21 23.97
C LYS A 542 -17.10 -11.34 24.64
N ILE A 543 -16.24 -10.68 23.87
CA ILE A 543 -15.24 -9.74 24.40
C ILE A 543 -15.94 -8.58 25.11
N MET A 544 -16.89 -7.91 24.46
CA MET A 544 -17.62 -6.79 25.05
C MET A 544 -18.38 -7.18 26.33
N ARG A 545 -18.97 -8.39 26.36
CA ARG A 545 -19.59 -8.95 27.58
C ARG A 545 -18.57 -9.18 28.70
N SER A 546 -17.39 -9.70 28.37
CA SER A 546 -16.31 -9.91 29.34
C SER A 546 -15.82 -8.57 29.91
N LEU A 547 -15.67 -7.55 29.06
CA LEU A 547 -15.32 -6.20 29.48
C LEU A 547 -16.38 -5.60 30.42
N ALA A 548 -17.67 -5.77 30.10
CA ALA A 548 -18.76 -5.35 30.97
C ALA A 548 -18.74 -6.05 32.35
N GLN A 549 -18.43 -7.34 32.39
CA GLN A 549 -18.30 -8.11 33.64
C GLN A 549 -17.11 -7.67 34.49
N VAL A 550 -16.00 -7.26 33.86
CA VAL A 550 -14.84 -6.70 34.58
C VAL A 550 -15.20 -5.38 35.24
N VAL A 551 -16.00 -4.53 34.58
CA VAL A 551 -16.43 -3.23 35.15
C VAL A 551 -17.55 -3.40 36.18
N HIS A 552 -18.49 -4.32 35.95
CA HIS A 552 -19.59 -4.63 36.86
C HIS A 552 -19.65 -6.14 37.14
N PRO A 553 -18.92 -6.62 38.17
CA PRO A 553 -18.87 -8.04 38.52
C PRO A 553 -20.24 -8.66 38.84
N SER A 554 -21.24 -7.84 39.22
CA SER A 554 -22.63 -8.26 39.46
C SER A 554 -23.35 -8.80 38.21
N LEU A 555 -22.80 -8.59 37.00
CA LEU A 555 -23.26 -9.18 35.74
C LEU A 555 -22.73 -10.58 35.48
N ALA A 556 -21.78 -11.06 36.28
CA ALA A 556 -21.41 -12.45 36.27
C ALA A 556 -22.66 -13.27 36.62
N PRO A 557 -23.03 -14.27 35.81
CA PRO A 557 -24.20 -15.08 36.12
C PRO A 557 -24.03 -15.67 37.53
N SER A 558 -24.96 -15.35 38.42
CA SER A 558 -25.24 -16.17 39.60
C SER A 558 -25.44 -17.58 39.08
N LYS A 559 -24.52 -18.49 39.38
CA LYS A 559 -24.58 -19.89 38.95
C LYS A 559 -25.78 -20.57 39.60
N SER A 560 -26.95 -20.40 38.99
CA SER A 560 -28.06 -21.33 39.09
C SER A 560 -27.61 -22.63 38.43
N LYS A 561 -27.54 -23.69 39.23
CA LYS A 561 -27.25 -25.07 38.85
C LYS A 561 -27.99 -25.48 37.56
N SER A 562 -27.22 -25.95 36.58
CA SER A 562 -27.58 -27.14 35.82
C SER A 562 -26.41 -28.11 35.94
N ILE A 563 -26.61 -29.15 36.74
CA ILE A 563 -25.76 -30.32 36.82
C ILE A 563 -25.94 -31.05 35.49
N THR A 564 -24.98 -30.93 34.56
CA THR A 564 -24.55 -32.00 33.65
C THR A 564 -23.27 -31.57 32.92
N ASP A 565 -22.25 -32.42 33.05
CA ASP A 565 -20.97 -32.52 32.33
C ASP A 565 -19.91 -31.42 32.54
N ASP A 566 -19.35 -31.43 33.75
CA ASP A 566 -18.15 -30.68 34.13
C ASP A 566 -16.89 -31.52 33.82
N ALA A 567 -16.21 -31.20 32.71
CA ALA A 567 -14.89 -31.76 32.39
C ALA A 567 -13.86 -30.68 31.98
N SER A 568 -14.14 -29.39 32.19
CA SER A 568 -13.28 -28.31 31.65
C SER A 568 -12.75 -27.29 32.66
N THR A 569 -13.18 -27.32 33.93
CA THR A 569 -12.67 -26.39 34.95
C THR A 569 -11.30 -26.84 35.47
N LEU A 570 -10.28 -25.99 35.36
CA LEU A 570 -8.95 -26.22 35.91
C LEU A 570 -8.83 -25.54 37.27
N TRP A 571 -8.56 -26.31 38.34
CA TRP A 571 -8.39 -25.73 39.68
C TRP A 571 -6.93 -25.38 39.95
N THR A 572 -6.69 -24.26 40.61
CA THR A 572 -5.35 -23.73 40.94
C THR A 572 -5.40 -22.94 42.25
N THR A 573 -4.25 -22.73 42.89
CA THR A 573 -4.12 -21.74 43.96
C THR A 573 -3.99 -20.32 43.40
N GLU A 574 -4.18 -19.29 44.24
CA GLU A 574 -3.97 -17.87 43.87
C GLU A 574 -2.52 -17.63 43.44
N GLU A 575 -1.56 -18.25 44.14
CA GLU A 575 -0.15 -18.15 43.80
C GLU A 575 0.15 -18.79 42.43
N GLY A 576 -0.42 -19.96 42.16
CA GLY A 576 -0.31 -20.66 40.88
C GLY A 576 -0.90 -19.87 39.71
N TYR A 577 -2.06 -19.26 39.93
CA TYR A 577 -2.72 -18.39 38.95
C TYR A 577 -1.84 -17.17 38.63
N ARG A 578 -1.33 -16.48 39.66
CA ARG A 578 -0.44 -15.32 39.51
C ARG A 578 0.86 -15.68 38.81
N LYS A 579 1.54 -16.78 39.21
CA LYS A 579 2.78 -17.26 38.56
C LYS A 579 2.55 -17.56 37.08
N THR A 580 1.42 -18.18 36.74
CA THR A 580 1.07 -18.49 35.35
C THR A 580 0.75 -17.24 34.54
N GLN A 581 0.05 -16.27 35.12
CA GLN A 581 -0.19 -14.97 34.51
C GLN A 581 1.11 -14.18 34.27
N GLU A 582 2.04 -14.22 35.22
CA GLU A 582 3.38 -13.62 35.11
C GLU A 582 4.22 -14.32 34.03
N ARG A 583 4.16 -15.66 33.92
CA ARG A 583 4.81 -16.42 32.84
C ARG A 583 4.29 -16.01 31.47
N VAL A 584 2.97 -15.95 31.28
CA VAL A 584 2.35 -15.50 30.02
C VAL A 584 2.76 -14.06 29.68
N LYS A 585 2.78 -13.17 30.68
CA LYS A 585 3.23 -11.78 30.51
C LYS A 585 4.71 -11.71 30.11
N ARG A 586 5.59 -12.49 30.74
CA ARG A 586 7.02 -12.55 30.43
C ARG A 586 7.27 -13.07 29.02
N ILE A 587 6.59 -14.15 28.62
CA ILE A 587 6.67 -14.67 27.24
C ILE A 587 6.29 -13.57 26.24
N ALA A 588 5.16 -12.88 26.47
CA ALA A 588 4.64 -11.89 25.54
C ALA A 588 5.46 -10.59 25.43
N THR A 589 6.06 -10.13 26.53
CA THR A 589 6.67 -8.79 26.61
C THR A 589 8.19 -8.79 26.57
N VAL A 590 8.83 -9.92 26.89
CA VAL A 590 10.29 -10.05 26.95
C VAL A 590 10.76 -11.09 25.95
N GLU A 591 10.41 -12.37 26.15
CA GLU A 591 11.00 -13.48 25.36
C GLU A 591 10.59 -13.45 23.87
N MET A 592 9.37 -13.03 23.54
CA MET A 592 8.94 -12.85 22.15
C MET A 592 9.64 -11.68 21.45
N VAL A 593 9.98 -10.63 22.19
CA VAL A 593 10.68 -9.46 21.65
C VAL A 593 12.16 -9.80 21.44
N GLU A 594 12.77 -10.51 22.37
CA GLU A 594 14.14 -11.03 22.24
C GLU A 594 14.24 -12.03 21.08
N ASN A 595 13.32 -12.98 20.99
CA ASN A 595 13.31 -13.95 19.90
C ASN A 595 13.06 -13.31 18.52
N ALA A 596 12.28 -12.22 18.45
CA ALA A 596 12.12 -11.47 17.19
C ALA A 596 13.44 -10.86 16.72
N LYS A 597 14.26 -10.33 17.65
CA LYS A 597 15.60 -9.83 17.36
C LYS A 597 16.56 -10.95 16.94
N GLU A 598 16.55 -12.09 17.63
CA GLU A 598 17.35 -13.26 17.27
C GLU A 598 17.02 -13.76 15.85
N VAL A 599 15.73 -13.76 15.46
CA VAL A 599 15.30 -14.12 14.10
C VAL A 599 15.77 -13.08 13.08
N GLU A 600 15.73 -11.80 13.41
CA GLU A 600 16.17 -10.70 12.55
C GLU A 600 17.69 -10.72 12.32
N GLU A 601 18.47 -10.91 13.39
CA GLU A 601 19.92 -11.06 13.35
C GLU A 601 20.33 -12.30 12.56
N ALA A 602 19.75 -13.47 12.84
CA ALA A 602 20.02 -14.70 12.09
C ALA A 602 19.63 -14.60 10.60
N ARG A 603 18.62 -13.80 10.26
CA ARG A 603 18.18 -13.55 8.88
C ARG A 603 19.13 -12.63 8.10
N SER A 604 19.94 -11.83 8.80
CA SER A 604 20.92 -10.92 8.19
C SER A 604 22.20 -11.62 7.72
N HIS A 605 22.42 -12.88 8.12
CA HIS A 605 23.64 -13.66 7.83
C HIS A 605 23.63 -14.44 6.50
N GLY A 606 22.75 -14.11 5.54
CA GLY A 606 22.76 -14.70 4.21
C GLY A 606 21.92 -15.98 4.07
N ASP A 607 22.39 -16.93 3.24
CA ASP A 607 21.56 -18.01 2.65
C ASP A 607 20.77 -18.84 3.70
N LEU A 608 19.45 -18.70 3.66
CA LEU A 608 18.50 -19.17 4.68
C LEU A 608 18.34 -20.69 4.72
N ARG A 609 18.82 -21.42 3.70
CA ARG A 609 18.67 -22.88 3.62
C ARG A 609 19.64 -23.65 4.52
N GLU A 610 20.82 -23.10 4.79
CA GLU A 610 21.87 -23.75 5.59
C GLU A 610 22.07 -23.15 6.99
N ASN A 611 21.46 -22.00 7.28
CA ASN A 611 21.66 -21.30 8.55
C ASN A 611 20.97 -22.02 9.74
N SER A 612 21.78 -22.68 10.59
CA SER A 612 21.33 -23.40 11.79
C SER A 612 20.77 -22.48 12.88
N GLU A 613 21.28 -21.26 12.99
CA GLU A 613 20.82 -20.26 13.97
C GLU A 613 19.41 -19.77 13.63
N TYR A 614 19.11 -19.59 12.33
CA TYR A 614 17.76 -19.25 11.86
C TYR A 614 16.75 -20.36 12.17
N LYS A 615 17.12 -21.63 11.96
CA LYS A 615 16.27 -22.80 12.27
C LYS A 615 15.99 -22.87 13.78
N PHE A 616 17.02 -22.71 14.62
CA PHE A 616 16.88 -22.69 16.08
C PHE A 616 16.01 -21.52 16.58
N ALA A 617 16.17 -20.33 16.01
CA ALA A 617 15.36 -19.17 16.36
C ALA A 617 13.88 -19.36 15.99
N CYS A 618 13.58 -20.01 14.86
CA CYS A 618 12.23 -20.37 14.44
C CYS A 618 11.60 -21.45 15.34
N GLU A 619 12.36 -22.46 15.74
CA GLU A 619 11.90 -23.49 16.69
C GLU A 619 11.61 -22.89 18.06
N LYS A 620 12.49 -22.01 18.57
CA LYS A 620 12.27 -21.26 19.81
C LYS A 620 11.00 -20.42 19.73
N ARG A 621 10.73 -19.76 18.61
CA ARG A 621 9.48 -19.01 18.36
C ARG A 621 8.25 -19.91 18.47
N SER A 622 8.28 -21.07 17.80
CA SER A 622 7.17 -22.02 17.79
C SER A 622 6.90 -22.60 19.19
N ARG A 623 7.95 -22.90 19.96
CA ARG A 623 7.86 -23.34 21.36
C ARG A 623 7.21 -22.28 22.25
N LEU A 624 7.68 -21.02 22.18
CA LEU A 624 7.13 -19.91 22.96
C LEU A 624 5.66 -19.64 22.62
N GLN A 625 5.28 -19.70 21.33
CA GLN A 625 3.89 -19.51 20.90
C GLN A 625 2.98 -20.64 21.39
N SER A 626 3.47 -21.88 21.33
CA SER A 626 2.73 -23.06 21.79
C SER A 626 2.54 -23.04 23.31
N GLU A 627 3.60 -22.71 24.06
CA GLU A 627 3.54 -22.55 25.51
C GLU A 627 2.57 -21.42 25.92
N MET A 628 2.68 -20.25 25.29
CA MET A 628 1.77 -19.12 25.54
C MET A 628 0.31 -19.48 25.23
N LYS A 629 0.05 -20.17 24.11
CA LYS A 629 -1.30 -20.60 23.72
C LYS A 629 -1.88 -21.60 24.73
N MET A 630 -1.07 -22.57 25.17
CA MET A 630 -1.47 -23.56 26.17
C MET A 630 -1.80 -22.90 27.50
N LEU A 631 -0.88 -22.08 28.04
CA LEU A 631 -1.06 -21.39 29.32
C LEU A 631 -2.23 -20.39 29.28
N SER A 632 -2.41 -19.67 28.17
CA SER A 632 -3.56 -18.75 28.01
C SER A 632 -4.89 -19.50 27.98
N LYS A 633 -4.93 -20.66 27.31
CA LYS A 633 -6.11 -21.53 27.30
C LYS A 633 -6.40 -22.07 28.70
N GLN A 634 -5.39 -22.55 29.41
CA GLN A 634 -5.53 -23.03 30.78
C GLN A 634 -5.97 -21.93 31.73
N LEU A 635 -5.38 -20.71 31.67
CA LEU A 635 -5.82 -19.53 32.44
C LEU A 635 -7.28 -19.16 32.18
N SER A 636 -7.76 -19.28 30.94
CA SER A 636 -9.16 -19.00 30.61
C SER A 636 -10.15 -20.01 31.19
N ALA A 637 -9.67 -21.21 31.51
CA ALA A 637 -10.43 -22.29 32.14
C ALA A 637 -10.11 -22.45 33.64
N ALA A 638 -9.18 -21.64 34.17
CA ALA A 638 -8.68 -21.76 35.53
C ALA A 638 -9.62 -21.08 36.52
N ARG A 639 -9.83 -21.72 37.68
CA ARG A 639 -10.54 -21.19 38.83
C ARG A 639 -9.65 -21.29 40.06
N VAL A 640 -9.48 -20.16 40.74
CA VAL A 640 -8.76 -20.08 42.00
C VAL A 640 -9.57 -20.79 43.09
N LEU A 641 -8.94 -21.70 43.81
CA LEU A 641 -9.50 -22.39 44.98
C LEU A 641 -9.72 -21.38 46.11
N THR A 642 -10.89 -21.43 46.72
CA THR A 642 -11.22 -20.68 47.94
C THR A 642 -11.55 -21.63 49.08
N PRO A 643 -11.55 -21.18 50.35
CA PRO A 643 -11.94 -22.04 51.48
C PRO A 643 -13.33 -22.69 51.32
N GLU A 644 -14.25 -22.00 50.65
CA GLU A 644 -15.62 -22.48 50.39
C GLU A 644 -15.67 -23.59 49.32
N ASP A 645 -14.63 -23.73 48.50
CA ASP A 645 -14.53 -24.74 47.45
C ASP A 645 -13.93 -26.07 47.95
N VAL A 646 -13.38 -26.11 49.17
CA VAL A 646 -12.69 -27.29 49.75
C VAL A 646 -13.57 -27.96 50.79
N ASP A 647 -14.08 -29.14 50.47
CA ASP A 647 -14.74 -30.03 51.42
C ASP A 647 -13.71 -30.98 52.05
N SER A 648 -13.28 -30.70 53.27
CA SER A 648 -12.29 -31.53 54.01
C SER A 648 -12.90 -32.82 54.59
N SER A 649 -14.18 -33.12 54.35
CA SER A 649 -14.80 -34.38 54.76
C SER A 649 -14.50 -35.55 53.81
N ILE A 650 -14.04 -35.26 52.59
CA ILE A 650 -13.66 -36.23 51.55
C ILE A 650 -12.33 -35.81 50.91
N ALA A 651 -11.53 -36.77 50.45
CA ALA A 651 -10.33 -36.47 49.68
C ALA A 651 -10.71 -35.83 48.33
N GLY A 652 -10.18 -34.64 48.06
CA GLY A 652 -10.48 -33.88 46.85
C GLY A 652 -9.46 -32.77 46.59
N VAL A 653 -9.69 -31.98 45.54
CA VAL A 653 -8.80 -30.85 45.23
C VAL A 653 -8.81 -29.84 46.39
N GLY A 654 -7.62 -29.35 46.79
CA GLY A 654 -7.44 -28.50 47.96
C GLY A 654 -7.32 -29.25 49.29
N CYS A 655 -7.25 -30.58 49.29
CA CYS A 655 -7.07 -31.38 50.51
C CYS A 655 -5.62 -31.83 50.71
N ILE A 656 -5.21 -31.88 51.98
CA ILE A 656 -4.04 -32.59 52.48
C ILE A 656 -4.51 -33.93 53.03
N VAL A 657 -4.04 -35.02 52.43
CA VAL A 657 -4.44 -36.40 52.71
C VAL A 657 -3.26 -37.14 53.34
N GLU A 658 -3.43 -37.63 54.56
CA GLU A 658 -2.47 -38.55 55.18
C GLU A 658 -2.96 -39.98 54.97
N VAL A 659 -2.06 -40.84 54.46
CA VAL A 659 -2.34 -42.25 54.20
C VAL A 659 -1.36 -43.13 54.97
N GLU A 660 -1.83 -44.31 55.38
CA GLU A 660 -1.04 -45.32 56.06
C GLU A 660 -1.11 -46.65 55.30
N GLU A 661 0.05 -47.27 55.08
CA GLU A 661 0.17 -48.62 54.53
C GLU A 661 -0.02 -49.71 55.59
N PRO A 662 -0.33 -50.96 55.21
CA PRO A 662 -0.31 -52.11 56.11
C PRO A 662 1.00 -52.33 56.86
N SER A 663 2.12 -51.82 56.31
CA SER A 663 3.45 -51.84 56.92
C SER A 663 3.58 -50.87 58.12
N GLY A 664 2.61 -49.97 58.30
CA GLY A 664 2.64 -48.87 59.28
C GLY A 664 3.35 -47.61 58.78
N ALA A 665 3.85 -47.60 57.54
CA ALA A 665 4.43 -46.41 56.91
C ALA A 665 3.35 -45.36 56.62
N LYS A 666 3.65 -44.08 56.88
CA LYS A 666 2.74 -42.96 56.67
C LYS A 666 3.28 -42.02 55.60
N GLU A 667 2.41 -41.61 54.69
CA GLU A 667 2.71 -40.64 53.64
C GLU A 667 1.65 -39.53 53.62
N GLN A 668 2.06 -38.34 53.17
CA GLN A 668 1.19 -37.18 53.07
C GLN A 668 1.17 -36.67 51.64
N PHE A 669 -0.04 -36.46 51.10
CA PHE A 669 -0.26 -35.94 49.76
C PHE A 669 -1.12 -34.69 49.81
N THR A 670 -0.71 -33.65 49.09
CA THR A 670 -1.51 -32.44 48.90
C THR A 670 -2.07 -32.43 47.48
N ILE A 671 -3.38 -32.46 47.32
CA ILE A 671 -4.03 -32.55 46.02
C ILE A 671 -4.31 -31.14 45.49
N LEU A 672 -3.60 -30.70 44.46
CA LEU A 672 -3.75 -29.37 43.85
C LEU A 672 -3.83 -29.44 42.33
N GLY A 673 -3.81 -28.27 41.68
CA GLY A 673 -3.80 -28.14 40.23
C GLY A 673 -2.52 -28.70 39.59
N PRO A 674 -2.53 -28.95 38.28
CA PRO A 674 -1.34 -29.40 37.54
C PRO A 674 -0.19 -28.37 37.57
N TRP A 675 -0.47 -27.09 37.84
CA TRP A 675 0.55 -26.04 37.95
C TRP A 675 1.32 -26.05 39.28
N GLU A 676 0.73 -26.63 40.33
CA GLU A 676 1.33 -26.71 41.66
C GLU A 676 1.97 -28.07 41.95
N ALA A 677 1.86 -29.03 41.01
CA ALA A 677 2.34 -30.39 41.21
C ALA A 677 3.86 -30.42 41.43
N ASP A 678 4.26 -30.97 42.56
CA ASP A 678 5.64 -31.11 43.02
C ASP A 678 5.74 -32.39 43.85
N ILE A 679 6.21 -33.47 43.19
CA ILE A 679 6.27 -34.82 43.77
C ILE A 679 7.24 -34.87 44.95
N ASP A 680 8.33 -34.11 44.90
CA ASP A 680 9.37 -34.11 45.94
C ASP A 680 8.82 -33.53 47.26
N ASN A 681 7.83 -32.63 47.17
CA ASN A 681 7.13 -32.03 48.31
C ASN A 681 5.76 -32.67 48.59
N GLY A 682 5.44 -33.80 47.96
CA GLY A 682 4.17 -34.50 48.15
C GLY A 682 2.94 -33.78 47.56
N ILE A 683 3.13 -32.78 46.69
CA ILE A 683 2.04 -32.07 46.02
C ILE A 683 1.72 -32.77 44.70
N ILE A 684 0.53 -33.35 44.60
CA ILE A 684 0.10 -34.13 43.44
C ILE A 684 -1.03 -33.42 42.71
N SER A 685 -1.03 -33.50 41.37
CA SER A 685 -2.15 -32.99 40.59
C SER A 685 -3.40 -33.83 40.86
N TYR A 686 -4.56 -33.18 40.96
CA TYR A 686 -5.86 -33.87 40.98
C TYR A 686 -6.08 -34.75 39.73
N GLN A 687 -5.34 -34.51 38.63
CA GLN A 687 -5.38 -35.34 37.42
C GLN A 687 -4.51 -36.60 37.50
N SER A 688 -3.70 -36.74 38.56
CA SER A 688 -2.82 -37.90 38.74
C SER A 688 -3.62 -39.16 39.10
N GLN A 689 -3.13 -40.33 38.69
CA GLN A 689 -3.82 -41.60 38.95
C GLN A 689 -3.99 -41.90 40.45
N ILE A 690 -3.03 -41.48 41.28
CA ILE A 690 -3.07 -41.65 42.73
C ILE A 690 -4.11 -40.69 43.37
N ALA A 691 -4.16 -39.43 42.94
CA ALA A 691 -5.19 -38.48 43.40
C ALA A 691 -6.60 -38.95 43.00
N GLN A 692 -6.76 -39.49 41.78
CA GLN A 692 -8.02 -40.06 41.33
C GLN A 692 -8.42 -41.30 42.12
N ALA A 693 -7.46 -42.15 42.50
CA ALA A 693 -7.72 -43.35 43.30
C ALA A 693 -8.19 -43.02 44.73
N MET A 694 -7.69 -41.94 45.34
CA MET A 694 -8.12 -41.50 46.67
C MET A 694 -9.33 -40.55 46.64
N SER A 695 -9.62 -39.90 45.52
CA SER A 695 -10.71 -38.92 45.41
C SER A 695 -12.05 -39.49 45.90
N GLY A 696 -12.77 -38.73 46.74
CA GLY A 696 -14.07 -39.09 47.30
C GLY A 696 -14.04 -39.99 48.54
N HIS A 697 -12.88 -40.52 48.94
CA HIS A 697 -12.73 -41.36 50.13
C HIS A 697 -12.67 -40.51 51.41
N LYS A 698 -13.18 -41.05 52.52
CA LYS A 698 -13.25 -40.41 53.83
C LYS A 698 -12.16 -40.94 54.76
N ILE A 699 -11.98 -40.27 55.90
CA ILE A 699 -11.12 -40.77 56.98
C ILE A 699 -11.58 -42.17 57.40
N GLY A 700 -10.66 -43.13 57.38
CA GLY A 700 -10.89 -44.54 57.69
C GLY A 700 -11.09 -45.43 56.47
N ASP A 701 -11.40 -44.87 55.29
CA ASP A 701 -11.56 -45.63 54.05
C ASP A 701 -10.19 -46.09 53.51
N SER A 702 -10.20 -47.15 52.71
CA SER A 702 -9.00 -47.70 52.08
C SER A 702 -9.14 -47.74 50.56
N PHE A 703 -8.06 -47.46 49.85
CA PHE A 703 -7.98 -47.51 48.39
C PHE A 703 -6.73 -48.27 47.94
N THR A 704 -6.69 -48.68 46.67
CA THR A 704 -5.55 -49.38 46.07
C THR A 704 -4.92 -48.57 44.96
N PHE A 705 -3.60 -48.56 44.90
CA PHE A 705 -2.84 -47.92 43.83
C PHE A 705 -1.52 -48.67 43.60
N LYS A 706 -1.26 -49.08 42.35
CA LYS A 706 -0.06 -49.87 41.95
C LYS A 706 0.26 -51.02 42.92
N ASP A 707 -0.76 -51.84 43.19
CA ASP A 707 -0.70 -53.03 44.07
C ASP A 707 -0.45 -52.76 45.57
N GLY A 708 -0.33 -51.49 45.98
CA GLY A 708 -0.33 -51.07 47.39
C GLY A 708 -1.73 -50.84 47.93
N HIS A 709 -1.92 -51.10 49.23
CA HIS A 709 -3.13 -50.78 49.98
C HIS A 709 -2.86 -49.57 50.88
N TYR A 710 -3.71 -48.57 50.82
CA TYR A 710 -3.55 -47.34 51.59
C TYR A 710 -4.84 -47.05 52.36
N LYS A 711 -4.71 -46.67 53.63
CA LYS A 711 -5.83 -46.23 54.46
C LYS A 711 -5.71 -44.74 54.76
N ILE A 712 -6.78 -43.97 54.55
CA ILE A 712 -6.78 -42.54 54.86
C ILE A 712 -6.88 -42.35 56.39
N THR A 713 -5.87 -41.74 56.99
CA THR A 713 -5.81 -41.51 58.44
C THR A 713 -6.19 -40.08 58.83
N ALA A 714 -6.00 -39.11 57.94
CA ALA A 714 -6.42 -37.72 58.17
C ALA A 714 -6.74 -37.00 56.85
N LEU A 715 -7.66 -36.04 56.92
CA LEU A 715 -8.00 -35.09 55.87
C LEU A 715 -8.01 -33.68 56.46
N LYS A 716 -7.35 -32.74 55.79
CA LYS A 716 -7.32 -31.31 56.18
C LYS A 716 -7.43 -30.44 54.94
N SER A 717 -7.95 -29.22 55.10
CA SER A 717 -7.91 -28.22 54.03
C SER A 717 -6.52 -27.60 53.93
N VAL A 718 -6.07 -27.28 52.72
CA VAL A 718 -4.84 -26.50 52.50
C VAL A 718 -4.92 -25.07 53.07
N PHE A 719 -6.12 -24.60 53.43
CA PHE A 719 -6.34 -23.30 54.06
C PHE A 719 -6.33 -23.35 55.60
N GLU A 720 -6.28 -24.54 56.18
CA GLU A 720 -6.22 -24.76 57.64
C GLU A 720 -4.79 -25.04 58.14
N GLY A 721 -3.82 -25.05 57.23
CA GLY A 721 -2.41 -25.39 57.46
C GLY A 721 -1.48 -24.20 57.64
#